data_AF-A0A3S0X2I8-F1
#
_entry.id   AF-A0A3S0X2I8-F1
#
_cell.length_a   1.000
_cell.length_b   1.000
_cell.length_c   1.000
_cell.angle_alpha   90.00
_cell.angle_beta   90.00
_cell.angle_gamma   90.00
#
_symmetry.space_group_name_H-M   'P 1'
#
loop_
_entity.id
_entity.type
_entity.pdbx_description
1 polymer ?
#
loop_
_entity_poly.entity_id
_entity_poly.type
_entity_poly.pdbx_seq_one_letter_code
_entity_poly.pdbx_strand_id
1 'polypeptide(L)'
;MPFVKFNQAKQIEYMKLLHKKALEQAKLQDPPLFDPQGRLLVEVSLSRSQLKKIGLWKEGKELAQKTIVVSLDVHADPDLSQKFYSRVSDALTNALSETGLQKKLTKAKQLPFNTEKAIEALEKLPKGSVISLQQEYSHHLQLVTQVYQKSVPELEGQNLSPALEKALIKTNKLIMRHYALAIAQAYKEGNIDLEKLNKELDKARKEIANSAHRILRDEIRKETGVALTEDSLLKKEVDAEVAKQKLAHPKKEPDVKKIRNKLLTKIAEDTVASPHDLLHIDTRLGNAVWIEGSQVTAHDRHIQKPGDELATRQIIRHQIKDGLIIAYPTSRVQIRVPSLDAKSDASEVEHMEDVQNKISHINERYFDKRVPKPDFFVYNLYTSLEHTLDDAFKDNLQTQGARQILQGVHLYNARAVEEGNPLCLVQNIPINGFGSTLGYGIGSSKLVTEATLMTEIALMHSLLGIDHPLVQNINQHYKLFLAQNELYLQECRVNATEPDPEKSFFSQSEYGREAIRIIQDEIKAAWKKDKTAPPQPELHADKIRENAKAYLRYIVANNLHHTDEYSKLTQTLSVFIEEHSIGGCKSANERAQAINGRVLMLDSLLIADPNAPHKDERHALMQALAKPNDPKGLKAALDGAYNVLGLQSAAALISFMDQGAAAKGLARLDIQLDKQYIVQGFNGNYFEESSLTNLKQNKAGAMQAHKGLAEKMMSACDDSQSEKLPLPQGIMQKVEKDLEKQLGNYSSYGKAFGASQTGQAFVNARLDEGARKHLYEGIEAYQNRHFALMVDYCNKFKLPIPDDSPDFFRKQFIEFCARKDFTDFAGDKGKRKTKPETATQSLEELFGKQGAALYKLALAEERHTKEYMNAVFQESTSHSEGNKWSTRPVIIVAGPSACGKSTAANAAIEQAKSALPTDPEDFSGNDIVAADGGVAREVSQMRKLAIQLAVEHGYSGINDLHNKSNVLGDVKDCILEAAYATDNLGVVIPETFSHAKTSTSMFARIDQLKNTTPIWIRVTGENKSIFSALLDKITTSFREVVAYMGSRRAFKTSGFKDEKPEDEREDTRYDLNISKDEIPESKAYGGFLSFMGGWFGSWKAEQNFKKHYQDGITFTLVNDSCYAHKLVV
;
A
#
# COMPACT_ATOMS: atom_id res chain seq x y z
N MET A 1 -22.33 25.43 -18.60
CA MET A 1 -21.55 25.50 -19.85
C MET A 1 -20.09 25.26 -19.52
N PRO A 2 -19.35 24.39 -20.25
CA PRO A 2 -17.93 24.17 -20.01
C PRO A 2 -17.11 25.44 -20.21
N PHE A 3 -16.04 25.61 -19.41
CA PHE A 3 -15.21 26.81 -19.43
C PHE A 3 -14.42 26.97 -20.74
N VAL A 4 -14.19 25.86 -21.48
CA VAL A 4 -13.63 25.86 -22.84
C VAL A 4 -14.39 26.74 -23.84
N LYS A 5 -15.71 26.91 -23.65
CA LYS A 5 -16.55 27.61 -24.62
C LYS A 5 -16.38 29.13 -24.55
N PHE A 6 -15.58 29.63 -23.61
CA PHE A 6 -15.11 31.01 -23.57
C PHE A 6 -13.76 31.12 -24.27
N ASN A 7 -13.53 32.24 -24.97
CA ASN A 7 -12.19 32.53 -25.46
C ASN A 7 -11.21 32.75 -24.27
N GLN A 8 -9.91 32.61 -24.54
CA GLN A 8 -8.90 32.73 -23.49
C GLN A 8 -8.97 34.08 -22.75
N ALA A 9 -9.27 35.18 -23.44
CA ALA A 9 -9.39 36.50 -22.82
C ALA A 9 -10.41 36.52 -21.68
N LYS A 10 -11.60 35.94 -21.90
CA LYS A 10 -12.63 35.81 -20.87
C LYS A 10 -12.27 34.82 -19.77
N GLN A 11 -11.57 33.74 -20.10
CA GLN A 11 -11.09 32.77 -19.11
C GLN A 11 -10.12 33.45 -18.12
N ILE A 12 -9.18 34.24 -18.65
CA ILE A 12 -8.22 35.01 -17.86
C ILE A 12 -8.91 36.04 -16.98
N GLU A 13 -9.86 36.81 -17.52
CA GLU A 13 -10.59 37.81 -16.74
C GLU A 13 -11.34 37.18 -15.56
N TYR A 14 -11.96 36.02 -15.79
CA TYR A 14 -12.63 35.25 -14.75
C TYR A 14 -11.67 34.77 -13.66
N MET A 15 -10.56 34.14 -14.04
CA MET A 15 -9.56 33.64 -13.09
C MET A 15 -8.89 34.78 -12.32
N LYS A 16 -8.66 35.95 -12.94
CA LYS A 16 -8.17 37.15 -12.25
C LYS A 16 -9.13 37.63 -11.16
N LEU A 17 -10.42 37.67 -11.46
CA LEU A 17 -11.43 38.08 -10.49
C LEU A 17 -11.52 37.11 -9.32
N LEU A 18 -11.46 35.80 -9.59
CA LEU A 18 -11.42 34.76 -8.55
C LEU A 18 -10.17 34.87 -7.68
N HIS A 19 -8.99 35.01 -8.30
CA HIS A 19 -7.73 35.17 -7.58
C HIS A 19 -7.74 36.40 -6.67
N LYS A 20 -8.21 37.54 -7.18
CA LYS A 20 -8.35 38.78 -6.39
C LYS A 20 -9.25 38.58 -5.17
N LYS A 21 -10.42 37.99 -5.35
CA LYS A 21 -11.35 37.72 -4.25
C LYS A 21 -10.79 36.72 -3.23
N ALA A 22 -10.12 35.68 -3.70
CA ALA A 22 -9.48 34.70 -2.83
C ALA A 22 -8.43 35.36 -1.93
N LEU A 23 -7.61 36.27 -2.48
CA LEU A 23 -6.65 37.07 -1.71
C LEU A 23 -7.35 37.95 -0.66
N GLU A 24 -8.43 38.64 -1.03
CA GLU A 24 -9.20 39.48 -0.10
C GLU A 24 -9.79 38.64 1.05
N GLN A 25 -10.36 37.47 0.75
CA GLN A 25 -10.92 36.56 1.76
C GLN A 25 -9.85 35.89 2.62
N ALA A 26 -8.73 35.46 2.03
CA ALA A 26 -7.61 34.84 2.75
C ALA A 26 -7.03 35.78 3.82
N LYS A 27 -6.96 37.10 3.54
CA LYS A 27 -6.48 38.10 4.49
C LYS A 27 -7.40 38.29 5.70
N LEU A 28 -8.69 38.00 5.54
CA LEU A 28 -9.71 38.09 6.58
C LEU A 28 -9.91 36.78 7.35
N GLN A 29 -9.36 35.67 6.85
CA GLN A 29 -9.52 34.36 7.47
C GLN A 29 -8.73 34.26 8.78
N ASP A 30 -9.43 34.02 9.89
CA ASP A 30 -8.82 33.82 11.21
C ASP A 30 -9.47 32.63 11.95
N PRO A 31 -8.72 31.54 12.27
CA PRO A 31 -7.32 31.33 11.89
C PRO A 31 -7.15 30.88 10.42
N PRO A 32 -6.07 31.28 9.74
CA PRO A 32 -5.75 30.77 8.41
C PRO A 32 -5.38 29.28 8.46
N LEU A 33 -6.01 28.47 7.60
CA LEU A 33 -5.80 27.02 7.53
C LEU A 33 -4.65 26.66 6.57
N PHE A 34 -3.43 26.98 6.97
CA PHE A 34 -2.26 26.79 6.12
C PHE A 34 -1.95 25.32 5.84
N ASP A 35 -1.63 25.04 4.59
CA ASP A 35 -1.03 23.79 4.11
C ASP A 35 0.50 23.79 4.28
N PRO A 36 1.17 22.63 4.48
CA PRO A 36 2.63 22.56 4.54
C PRO A 36 3.36 23.20 3.36
N GLN A 37 2.76 23.23 2.17
CA GLN A 37 3.32 23.93 1.00
C GLN A 37 3.35 25.46 1.13
N GLY A 38 2.66 26.03 2.12
CA GLY A 38 2.34 27.46 2.18
C GLY A 38 1.21 27.79 1.21
N ARG A 39 0.08 27.10 1.35
CA ARG A 39 -1.14 27.35 0.58
C ARG A 39 -2.35 27.51 1.46
N LEU A 40 -3.36 28.20 0.94
CA LEU A 40 -4.69 28.30 1.53
C LEU A 40 -5.73 27.84 0.49
N LEU A 41 -6.72 27.06 0.94
CA LEU A 41 -7.91 26.79 0.15
C LEU A 41 -8.99 27.80 0.52
N VAL A 42 -9.48 28.54 -0.47
CA VAL A 42 -10.47 29.60 -0.28
C VAL A 42 -11.66 29.35 -1.18
N GLU A 43 -12.86 29.26 -0.60
CA GLU A 43 -14.10 29.12 -1.35
C GLU A 43 -14.61 30.47 -1.83
N VAL A 44 -14.59 30.68 -3.15
CA VAL A 44 -14.99 31.93 -3.78
C VAL A 44 -16.30 31.74 -4.55
N SER A 45 -17.26 32.61 -4.26
CA SER A 45 -18.48 32.77 -5.05
C SER A 45 -18.55 34.15 -5.70
N LEU A 46 -19.00 34.19 -6.95
CA LEU A 46 -19.19 35.44 -7.71
C LEU A 46 -20.68 35.76 -7.84
N SER A 47 -21.04 37.02 -7.58
CA SER A 47 -22.42 37.48 -7.74
C SER A 47 -22.78 37.57 -9.23
N ARG A 48 -24.08 37.51 -9.55
CA ARG A 48 -24.57 37.73 -10.91
C ARG A 48 -24.10 39.07 -11.48
N SER A 49 -24.06 40.13 -10.66
CA SER A 49 -23.58 41.45 -11.09
C SER A 49 -22.10 41.42 -11.50
N GLN A 50 -21.27 40.68 -10.77
CA GLN A 50 -19.86 40.49 -11.10
C GLN A 50 -19.67 39.69 -12.39
N LEU A 51 -20.45 38.62 -12.58
CA LEU A 51 -20.42 37.81 -13.81
C LEU A 51 -20.94 38.59 -15.04
N LYS A 52 -21.95 39.44 -14.85
CA LYS A 52 -22.46 40.36 -15.90
C LYS A 52 -21.38 41.37 -16.32
N LYS A 53 -20.64 41.93 -15.35
CA LYS A 53 -19.59 42.93 -15.61
C LYS A 53 -18.48 42.41 -16.53
N ILE A 54 -18.12 41.14 -16.39
CA ILE A 54 -17.08 40.48 -17.20
C ILE A 54 -17.67 39.73 -18.42
N GLY A 55 -18.94 39.97 -18.75
CA GLY A 55 -19.59 39.42 -19.95
C GLY A 55 -19.72 37.89 -19.97
N LEU A 56 -19.76 37.25 -18.80
CA LEU A 56 -19.96 35.81 -18.60
C LEU A 56 -21.38 35.44 -18.15
N TRP A 57 -22.26 36.44 -18.04
CA TRP A 57 -23.68 36.26 -17.78
C TRP A 57 -24.52 36.92 -18.88
N LYS A 58 -25.24 36.11 -19.66
CA LYS A 58 -26.30 36.52 -20.61
C LYS A 58 -27.47 35.56 -20.47
N GLU A 59 -28.70 36.07 -20.46
CA GLU A 59 -29.92 35.24 -20.39
C GLU A 59 -29.87 34.13 -21.46
N GLY A 60 -30.02 32.87 -21.02
CA GLY A 60 -29.98 31.67 -21.89
C GLY A 60 -28.58 31.11 -22.21
N LYS A 61 -27.47 31.72 -21.75
CA LYS A 61 -26.08 31.20 -21.89
C LYS A 61 -25.26 31.48 -20.63
N GLU A 62 -25.68 30.95 -19.50
CA GLU A 62 -25.13 31.31 -18.18
C GLU A 62 -24.01 30.35 -17.74
N LEU A 63 -22.90 30.91 -17.23
CA LEU A 63 -22.05 30.18 -16.29
C LEU A 63 -22.86 30.07 -15.00
N ALA A 64 -23.20 28.86 -14.56
CA ALA A 64 -23.93 28.66 -13.32
C ALA A 64 -23.19 29.36 -12.17
N GLN A 65 -23.92 30.03 -11.28
CA GLN A 65 -23.30 30.50 -10.03
C GLN A 65 -22.83 29.27 -9.26
N LYS A 66 -21.53 29.08 -9.21
CA LYS A 66 -20.87 27.97 -8.55
C LYS A 66 -19.87 28.50 -7.53
N THR A 67 -19.71 27.77 -6.44
CA THR A 67 -18.57 27.93 -5.53
C THR A 67 -17.34 27.33 -6.18
N ILE A 68 -16.27 28.12 -6.28
CA ILE A 68 -14.97 27.71 -6.80
C ILE A 68 -13.99 27.62 -5.64
N VAL A 69 -13.21 26.55 -5.57
CA VAL A 69 -12.13 26.40 -4.59
C VAL A 69 -10.85 26.97 -5.20
N VAL A 70 -10.29 28.01 -4.59
CA VAL A 70 -9.01 28.60 -5.01
C VAL A 70 -7.90 28.08 -4.09
N SER A 71 -6.96 27.32 -4.66
CA SER A 71 -5.71 26.93 -4.01
C SER A 71 -4.69 28.04 -4.22
N LEU A 72 -4.61 28.92 -3.22
CA LEU A 72 -3.85 30.15 -3.24
C LEU A 72 -2.42 29.93 -2.73
N ASP A 73 -1.44 30.32 -3.53
CA ASP A 73 -0.02 30.41 -3.12
C ASP A 73 0.20 31.66 -2.26
N VAL A 74 0.54 31.46 -0.99
CA VAL A 74 0.67 32.55 -0.02
C VAL A 74 2.01 33.26 -0.11
N HIS A 75 2.99 32.68 -0.82
CA HIS A 75 4.35 33.23 -0.90
C HIS A 75 4.44 34.49 -1.77
N ALA A 76 3.45 34.72 -2.63
CA ALA A 76 3.37 35.92 -3.46
C ALA A 76 2.82 37.14 -2.72
N ASP A 77 2.21 36.95 -1.55
CA ASP A 77 1.66 38.03 -0.72
C ASP A 77 2.48 38.15 0.58
N PRO A 78 3.16 39.29 0.82
CA PRO A 78 4.05 39.43 1.98
C PRO A 78 3.36 39.21 3.33
N ASP A 79 2.11 39.66 3.50
CA ASP A 79 1.37 39.51 4.77
C ASP A 79 1.00 38.05 5.01
N LEU A 80 0.44 37.36 4.00
CA LEU A 80 0.10 35.95 4.13
C LEU A 80 1.35 35.07 4.28
N SER A 81 2.44 35.41 3.59
CA SER A 81 3.73 34.73 3.73
C SER A 81 4.28 34.86 5.15
N GLN A 82 4.27 36.08 5.71
CA GLN A 82 4.69 36.32 7.08
C GLN A 82 3.82 35.56 8.09
N LYS A 83 2.49 35.56 7.92
CA LYS A 83 1.56 34.79 8.76
C LYS A 83 1.85 33.28 8.69
N PHE A 84 2.16 32.76 7.50
CA PHE A 84 2.51 31.35 7.32
C PHE A 84 3.79 30.99 8.10
N TYR A 85 4.88 31.74 7.91
CA TYR A 85 6.15 31.42 8.59
C TYR A 85 6.08 31.66 10.10
N SER A 86 5.34 32.68 10.56
CA SER A 86 5.03 32.88 11.98
C SER A 86 4.33 31.65 12.57
N ARG A 87 3.29 31.15 11.89
CA ARG A 87 2.56 29.95 12.31
C ARG A 87 3.45 28.70 12.35
N VAL A 88 4.35 28.54 11.39
CA VAL A 88 5.32 27.43 11.37
C VAL A 88 6.33 27.59 12.53
N SER A 89 6.82 28.80 12.79
CA SER A 89 7.73 29.10 13.90
C SER A 89 7.11 28.77 15.26
N ASP A 90 5.85 29.16 15.48
CA ASP A 90 5.09 28.81 16.69
C ASP A 90 4.93 27.30 16.83
N ALA A 91 4.57 26.61 15.75
CA ALA A 91 4.42 25.15 15.75
C ALA A 91 5.75 24.44 16.04
N LEU A 92 6.87 24.93 15.49
CA LEU A 92 8.22 24.46 15.77
C LEU A 92 8.60 24.66 17.22
N THR A 93 8.40 25.87 17.76
CA THR A 93 8.72 26.19 19.16
C THR A 93 7.94 25.28 20.11
N ASN A 94 6.64 25.10 19.86
CA ASN A 94 5.81 24.18 20.63
C ASN A 94 6.28 22.72 20.51
N ALA A 95 6.57 22.25 19.29
CA ALA A 95 7.06 20.88 19.06
C ALA A 95 8.43 20.64 19.72
N LEU A 96 9.32 21.64 19.74
CA LEU A 96 10.64 21.57 20.39
C LEU A 96 10.57 21.52 21.91
N SER A 97 9.46 21.98 22.52
CA SER A 97 9.22 21.78 23.95
C SER A 97 8.85 20.32 24.28
N GLU A 98 8.48 19.51 23.27
CA GLU A 98 8.18 18.10 23.47
C GLU A 98 9.47 17.32 23.76
N THR A 99 9.66 16.92 25.03
CA THR A 99 10.77 16.07 25.51
C THR A 99 11.12 14.88 24.60
N GLY A 100 10.16 14.27 23.91
CA GLY A 100 10.39 13.17 22.98
C GLY A 100 11.09 13.59 21.68
N LEU A 101 10.79 14.79 21.17
CA LEU A 101 11.48 15.37 20.03
C LEU A 101 12.89 15.84 20.41
N GLN A 102 13.05 16.50 21.56
CA GLN A 102 14.36 16.93 22.06
C GLN A 102 15.35 15.76 22.10
N LYS A 103 14.97 14.64 22.73
CA LYS A 103 15.80 13.42 22.77
C LYS A 103 16.20 12.91 21.38
N LYS A 104 15.29 12.96 20.40
CA LYS A 104 15.60 12.56 19.01
C LYS A 104 16.58 13.50 18.36
N LEU A 105 16.41 14.81 18.53
CA LEU A 105 17.31 15.82 17.97
C LEU A 105 18.69 15.76 18.64
N THR A 106 18.77 15.55 19.96
CA THR A 106 20.04 15.29 20.67
C THR A 106 20.75 14.08 20.08
N LYS A 107 20.04 12.96 19.91
CA LYS A 107 20.61 11.73 19.34
C LYS A 107 21.08 11.91 17.89
N ALA A 108 20.37 12.73 17.12
CA ALA A 108 20.74 13.09 15.75
C ALA A 108 21.86 14.14 15.67
N LYS A 109 22.39 14.63 16.80
CA LYS A 109 23.35 15.75 16.89
C LYS A 109 22.84 17.02 16.20
N GLN A 110 21.53 17.23 16.23
CA GLN A 110 20.84 18.40 15.65
C GLN A 110 20.55 19.49 16.70
N LEU A 111 21.05 19.34 17.93
CA LEU A 111 20.97 20.37 18.97
C LEU A 111 22.30 21.13 19.10
N PRO A 112 22.25 22.46 19.38
CA PRO A 112 21.04 23.28 19.52
C PRO A 112 20.30 23.46 18.18
N PHE A 113 18.98 23.29 18.19
CA PHE A 113 18.14 23.48 17.00
C PHE A 113 17.87 24.96 16.83
N ASN A 114 18.21 25.51 15.67
CA ASN A 114 17.97 26.92 15.36
C ASN A 114 16.71 27.05 14.49
N THR A 115 15.62 27.53 15.09
CA THR A 115 14.33 27.72 14.42
C THR A 115 14.44 28.70 13.26
N GLU A 116 15.13 29.83 13.42
CA GLU A 116 15.28 30.85 12.38
C GLU A 116 15.96 30.27 11.13
N LYS A 117 17.09 29.57 11.31
CA LYS A 117 17.80 28.91 10.20
C LYS A 117 16.98 27.79 9.55
N ALA A 118 16.11 27.12 10.31
CA ALA A 118 15.21 26.13 9.76
C ALA A 118 14.11 26.78 8.90
N ILE A 119 13.60 27.95 9.31
CA ILE A 119 12.66 28.76 8.51
C ILE A 119 13.33 29.28 7.24
N GLU A 120 14.56 29.82 7.33
CA GLU A 120 15.34 30.24 6.16
C GLU A 120 15.58 29.10 5.16
N ALA A 121 15.88 27.89 5.68
CA ALA A 121 16.04 26.70 4.85
C ALA A 121 14.70 26.29 4.21
N LEU A 122 13.60 26.42 4.96
CA LEU A 122 12.26 26.13 4.48
C LEU A 122 11.83 27.09 3.37
N GLU A 123 12.11 28.39 3.47
CA GLU A 123 11.78 29.40 2.44
C GLU A 123 12.32 29.02 1.06
N LYS A 124 13.55 28.48 1.05
CA LYS A 124 14.28 28.02 -0.14
C LYS A 124 13.80 26.68 -0.69
N LEU A 125 12.96 25.93 0.02
CA LEU A 125 12.47 24.64 -0.46
C LEU A 125 11.51 24.77 -1.66
N PRO A 126 11.57 23.82 -2.61
CA PRO A 126 10.62 23.76 -3.71
C PRO A 126 9.26 23.26 -3.20
N LYS A 127 8.32 24.19 -3.04
CA LYS A 127 7.02 23.93 -2.38
C LYS A 127 6.15 22.94 -3.15
N GLY A 128 6.26 22.93 -4.49
CA GLY A 128 5.46 22.06 -5.36
C GLY A 128 5.72 20.57 -5.23
N SER A 129 6.70 20.15 -4.43
CA SER A 129 6.94 18.73 -4.08
C SER A 129 6.80 18.40 -2.60
N VAL A 130 6.42 19.35 -1.75
CA VAL A 130 6.08 19.08 -0.34
C VAL A 130 4.65 18.52 -0.29
N ILE A 131 4.42 17.44 0.47
CA ILE A 131 3.08 16.84 0.62
C ILE A 131 2.06 17.86 1.18
N SER A 132 0.95 18.04 0.47
CA SER A 132 -0.12 18.99 0.78
C SER A 132 -1.20 18.43 1.71
N LEU A 133 -0.82 18.10 2.96
CA LEU A 133 -1.72 17.45 3.91
C LEU A 133 -3.01 18.23 4.19
N GLN A 134 -2.97 19.57 4.30
CA GLN A 134 -4.19 20.34 4.60
C GLN A 134 -5.14 20.35 3.41
N GLN A 135 -4.62 20.49 2.20
CA GLN A 135 -5.46 20.41 0.99
C GLN A 135 -6.10 19.02 0.87
N GLU A 136 -5.32 17.96 1.13
CA GLU A 136 -5.81 16.58 1.13
C GLU A 136 -6.91 16.38 2.18
N TYR A 137 -6.70 16.81 3.44
CA TYR A 137 -7.71 16.67 4.51
C TYR A 137 -8.96 17.53 4.29
N SER A 138 -8.86 18.68 3.63
CA SER A 138 -10.03 19.49 3.26
C SER A 138 -10.96 18.73 2.33
N HIS A 139 -10.45 18.16 1.24
CA HIS A 139 -11.25 17.34 0.33
C HIS A 139 -11.70 16.03 0.97
N HIS A 140 -10.83 15.39 1.76
CA HIS A 140 -11.14 14.14 2.46
C HIS A 140 -12.31 14.29 3.43
N LEU A 141 -12.28 15.31 4.29
CA LEU A 141 -13.35 15.53 5.27
C LEU A 141 -14.63 16.05 4.63
N GLN A 142 -14.55 16.80 3.52
CA GLN A 142 -15.72 17.16 2.73
C GLN A 142 -16.44 15.92 2.18
N LEU A 143 -15.68 14.96 1.63
CA LEU A 143 -16.21 13.67 1.21
C LEU A 143 -16.87 12.91 2.37
N VAL A 144 -16.17 12.79 3.52
CA VAL A 144 -16.72 12.09 4.69
C VAL A 144 -18.04 12.71 5.14
N THR A 145 -18.16 14.04 5.11
CA THR A 145 -19.42 14.75 5.39
C THR A 145 -20.55 14.33 4.44
N GLN A 146 -20.28 14.23 3.13
CA GLN A 146 -21.26 13.79 2.15
C GLN A 146 -21.67 12.33 2.36
N VAL A 147 -20.72 11.46 2.72
CA VAL A 147 -21.02 10.05 3.07
C VAL A 147 -21.91 9.99 4.31
N TYR A 148 -21.66 10.79 5.35
CA TYR A 148 -22.55 10.85 6.52
C TYR A 148 -23.96 11.33 6.16
N GLN A 149 -24.11 12.36 5.32
CA GLN A 149 -25.42 12.84 4.87
C GLN A 149 -26.21 11.77 4.11
N LYS A 150 -25.54 10.91 3.34
CA LYS A 150 -26.20 9.80 2.62
C LYS A 150 -26.40 8.55 3.48
N SER A 151 -25.58 8.33 4.49
CA SER A 151 -25.60 7.10 5.29
C SER A 151 -26.40 7.19 6.58
N VAL A 152 -26.78 8.39 6.99
CA VAL A 152 -27.55 8.65 8.21
C VAL A 152 -28.78 9.50 7.84
N PRO A 153 -29.99 8.91 7.80
CA PRO A 153 -31.21 9.59 7.36
C PRO A 153 -31.49 10.91 8.09
N GLU A 154 -31.14 11.00 9.37
CA GLU A 154 -31.33 12.20 10.18
C GLU A 154 -30.47 13.37 9.71
N LEU A 155 -29.37 13.12 9.02
CA LEU A 155 -28.47 14.15 8.47
C LEU A 155 -28.82 14.56 7.03
N GLU A 156 -29.75 13.87 6.39
CA GLU A 156 -30.15 14.17 5.01
C GLU A 156 -30.69 15.61 4.91
N GLY A 157 -30.15 16.39 3.98
CA GLY A 157 -30.53 17.80 3.78
C GLY A 157 -30.03 18.78 4.85
N GLN A 158 -29.36 18.33 5.90
CA GLN A 158 -28.79 19.25 6.91
C GLN A 158 -27.54 19.96 6.40
N ASN A 159 -27.36 21.24 6.80
CA ASN A 159 -26.15 21.99 6.50
C ASN A 159 -25.02 21.63 7.48
N LEU A 160 -24.09 20.78 7.03
CA LEU A 160 -22.94 20.34 7.84
C LEU A 160 -21.69 21.22 7.66
N SER A 161 -21.77 22.32 6.91
CA SER A 161 -20.63 23.21 6.66
C SER A 161 -20.02 23.80 7.94
N PRO A 162 -20.80 24.25 8.95
CA PRO A 162 -20.24 24.75 10.21
C PRO A 162 -19.45 23.67 10.99
N ALA A 163 -19.94 22.43 10.99
CA ALA A 163 -19.26 21.30 11.62
C ALA A 163 -17.94 20.98 10.89
N LEU A 164 -17.97 20.97 9.55
CA LEU A 164 -16.79 20.76 8.72
C LEU A 164 -15.73 21.84 8.95
N GLU A 165 -16.12 23.12 8.99
CA GLU A 165 -15.20 24.24 9.22
C GLU A 165 -14.49 24.12 10.58
N LYS A 166 -15.25 23.86 11.65
CA LYS A 166 -14.71 23.63 13.00
C LYS A 166 -13.79 22.41 13.05
N ALA A 167 -14.15 21.34 12.33
CA ALA A 167 -13.33 20.14 12.24
C ALA A 167 -12.01 20.39 11.49
N LEU A 168 -12.03 21.19 10.42
CA LEU A 168 -10.85 21.57 9.65
C LEU A 168 -9.90 22.45 10.47
N ILE A 169 -10.42 23.40 11.26
CA ILE A 169 -9.61 24.22 12.19
C ILE A 169 -8.86 23.32 13.18
N LYS A 170 -9.54 22.33 13.77
CA LYS A 170 -8.91 21.41 14.73
C LYS A 170 -7.92 20.46 14.05
N THR A 171 -8.25 19.98 12.86
CA THR A 171 -7.36 19.12 12.05
C THR A 171 -6.11 19.87 11.61
N ASN A 172 -6.24 21.15 11.22
CA ASN A 172 -5.09 21.99 10.86
C ASN A 172 -4.08 22.12 12.00
N LYS A 173 -4.53 22.22 13.26
CA LYS A 173 -3.63 22.22 14.43
C LYS A 173 -2.80 20.94 14.50
N LEU A 174 -3.40 19.77 14.21
CA LEU A 174 -2.68 18.50 14.14
C LEU A 174 -1.68 18.50 12.98
N ILE A 175 -2.09 18.96 11.80
CA ILE A 175 -1.24 19.03 10.61
C ILE A 175 -0.03 19.93 10.85
N MET A 176 -0.22 21.15 11.38
CA MET A 176 0.88 22.08 11.65
C MET A 176 1.85 21.54 12.70
N ARG A 177 1.35 20.83 13.72
CA ARG A 177 2.21 20.12 14.68
C ARG A 177 3.04 19.04 14.01
N HIS A 178 2.42 18.16 13.21
CA HIS A 178 3.16 17.10 12.50
C HIS A 178 4.12 17.66 11.46
N TYR A 179 3.78 18.77 10.81
CA TYR A 179 4.66 19.46 9.88
C TYR A 179 5.90 20.01 10.58
N ALA A 180 5.74 20.68 11.73
CA ALA A 180 6.86 21.13 12.55
C ALA A 180 7.76 19.97 12.99
N LEU A 181 7.18 18.84 13.42
CA LEU A 181 7.94 17.62 13.74
C LEU A 181 8.70 17.05 12.54
N ALA A 182 8.12 17.14 11.34
CA ALA A 182 8.75 16.68 10.11
C ALA A 182 9.91 17.60 9.69
N ILE A 183 9.74 18.93 9.77
CA ILE A 183 10.79 19.92 9.53
C ILE A 183 11.97 19.68 10.48
N ALA A 184 11.70 19.56 11.79
CA ALA A 184 12.75 19.40 12.79
C ALA A 184 13.59 18.14 12.53
N GLN A 185 12.96 17.05 12.10
CA GLN A 185 13.65 15.81 11.76
C GLN A 185 14.42 15.90 10.42
N ALA A 186 13.88 16.62 9.44
CA ALA A 186 14.46 16.76 8.11
C ALA A 186 15.60 17.80 8.03
N TYR A 187 15.66 18.73 8.99
CA TYR A 187 16.66 19.78 9.03
C TYR A 187 18.06 19.26 9.41
N LYS A 188 19.07 19.59 8.62
CA LYS A 188 20.48 19.26 8.88
C LYS A 188 21.40 20.30 8.23
N GLU A 189 22.36 20.83 8.98
CA GLU A 189 23.44 21.69 8.46
C GLU A 189 22.94 22.88 7.60
N GLY A 190 21.87 23.54 8.03
CA GLY A 190 21.32 24.70 7.30
C GLY A 190 20.42 24.36 6.11
N ASN A 191 20.15 23.08 5.85
CA ASN A 191 19.29 22.61 4.77
C ASN A 191 18.17 21.70 5.30
N ILE A 192 17.11 21.52 4.51
CA ILE A 192 16.04 20.55 4.79
C ILE A 192 16.09 19.45 3.73
N ASP A 193 16.20 18.20 4.18
CA ASP A 193 16.07 17.02 3.33
C ASP A 193 14.60 16.81 2.96
N LEU A 194 14.25 17.13 1.71
CA LEU A 194 12.88 17.04 1.20
C LEU A 194 12.35 15.61 1.16
N GLU A 195 13.19 14.63 0.84
CA GLU A 195 12.81 13.21 0.85
C GLU A 195 12.39 12.79 2.27
N LYS A 196 13.20 13.17 3.27
CA LYS A 196 12.93 12.89 4.67
C LYS A 196 11.71 13.66 5.19
N LEU A 197 11.54 14.92 4.79
CA LEU A 197 10.36 15.72 5.10
C LEU A 197 9.08 15.02 4.61
N ASN A 198 9.04 14.63 3.33
CA ASN A 198 7.89 13.95 2.75
C ASN A 198 7.64 12.57 3.36
N LYS A 199 8.70 11.86 3.76
CA LYS A 199 8.56 10.58 4.46
C LYS A 199 7.85 10.74 5.81
N GLU A 200 8.18 11.78 6.57
CA GLU A 200 7.50 12.06 7.85
C GLU A 200 6.09 12.62 7.63
N LEU A 201 5.84 13.40 6.57
CA LEU A 201 4.48 13.85 6.21
C LEU A 201 3.57 12.69 5.75
N ASP A 202 4.07 11.74 4.96
CA ASP A 202 3.32 10.52 4.59
C ASP A 202 3.01 9.66 5.84
N LYS A 203 3.91 9.64 6.82
CA LYS A 203 3.63 8.99 8.11
C LYS A 203 2.56 9.74 8.90
N ALA A 204 2.63 11.07 8.95
CA ALA A 204 1.66 11.92 9.62
C ALA A 204 0.24 11.72 9.06
N ARG A 205 0.09 11.48 7.75
CA ARG A 205 -1.19 11.10 7.12
C ARG A 205 -1.87 9.92 7.83
N LYS A 206 -1.12 8.88 8.22
CA LYS A 206 -1.70 7.75 8.97
C LYS A 206 -2.05 8.15 10.40
N GLU A 207 -1.20 8.94 11.05
CA GLU A 207 -1.35 9.34 12.45
C GLU A 207 -2.54 10.30 12.65
N ILE A 208 -2.78 11.21 11.71
CA ILE A 208 -3.85 12.22 11.78
C ILE A 208 -5.22 11.64 11.40
N ALA A 209 -5.27 10.64 10.49
CA ALA A 209 -6.52 10.17 9.90
C ALA A 209 -7.60 9.80 10.94
N ASN A 210 -7.27 8.98 11.94
CA ASN A 210 -8.26 8.57 12.96
C ASN A 210 -8.79 9.77 13.76
N SER A 211 -7.90 10.68 14.16
CA SER A 211 -8.26 11.87 14.92
C SER A 211 -9.13 12.83 14.10
N ALA A 212 -8.82 13.02 12.81
CA ALA A 212 -9.60 13.88 11.92
C ALA A 212 -11.05 13.39 11.76
N HIS A 213 -11.24 12.07 11.57
CA HIS A 213 -12.59 11.49 11.48
C HIS A 213 -13.38 11.62 12.79
N ARG A 214 -12.73 11.41 13.95
CA ARG A 214 -13.38 11.62 15.27
C ARG A 214 -13.75 13.07 15.50
N ILE A 215 -12.85 13.99 15.20
CA ILE A 215 -13.10 15.42 15.28
C ILE A 215 -14.33 15.78 14.44
N LEU A 216 -14.41 15.34 13.19
CA LEU A 216 -15.55 15.63 12.32
C LEU A 216 -16.85 15.05 12.89
N ARG A 217 -16.84 13.78 13.31
CA ARG A 217 -17.99 13.14 13.95
C ARG A 217 -18.48 13.94 15.15
N ASP A 218 -17.57 14.37 16.03
CA ASP A 218 -17.89 15.11 17.25
C ASP A 218 -18.44 16.50 16.95
N GLU A 219 -17.89 17.19 15.94
CA GLU A 219 -18.43 18.49 15.53
C GLU A 219 -19.80 18.34 14.86
N ILE A 220 -20.04 17.31 14.03
CA ILE A 220 -21.38 17.03 13.50
C ILE A 220 -22.37 16.83 14.64
N ARG A 221 -22.03 15.96 15.61
CA ARG A 221 -22.89 15.73 16.78
C ARG A 221 -23.19 17.02 17.56
N LYS A 222 -22.21 17.90 17.72
CA LYS A 222 -22.40 19.18 18.44
C LYS A 222 -23.30 20.15 17.68
N GLU A 223 -23.15 20.25 16.36
CA GLU A 223 -23.95 21.18 15.55
C GLU A 223 -25.36 20.68 15.30
N THR A 224 -25.57 19.36 15.16
CA THR A 224 -26.86 18.79 14.75
C THR A 224 -27.61 18.06 15.86
N GLY A 225 -26.92 17.67 16.94
CA GLY A 225 -27.46 16.80 17.98
C GLY A 225 -27.58 15.33 17.58
N VAL A 226 -27.27 14.97 16.32
CA VAL A 226 -27.39 13.59 15.81
C VAL A 226 -26.21 12.76 16.28
N ALA A 227 -26.49 11.63 16.92
CA ALA A 227 -25.46 10.68 17.33
C ALA A 227 -25.01 9.82 16.14
N LEU A 228 -23.71 9.87 15.84
CA LEU A 228 -23.06 9.05 14.83
C LEU A 228 -22.41 7.83 15.49
N THR A 229 -23.11 6.70 15.49
CA THR A 229 -22.66 5.41 16.02
C THR A 229 -22.47 4.43 14.87
N GLU A 230 -21.75 3.32 15.10
CA GLU A 230 -21.58 2.30 14.05
C GLU A 230 -22.94 1.78 13.54
N ASP A 231 -23.93 1.66 14.43
CA ASP A 231 -25.25 1.15 14.11
C ASP A 231 -26.19 2.17 13.45
N SER A 232 -25.91 3.48 13.56
CA SER A 232 -26.69 4.48 12.83
C SER A 232 -26.29 4.55 11.34
N LEU A 233 -25.10 4.07 10.97
CA LEU A 233 -24.63 4.05 9.59
C LEU A 233 -25.33 2.95 8.77
N LEU A 234 -26.12 3.38 7.78
CA LEU A 234 -26.80 2.50 6.80
C LEU A 234 -27.69 1.45 7.44
N LYS A 235 -28.34 1.79 8.56
CA LYS A 235 -29.12 0.84 9.35
C LYS A 235 -30.11 0.06 8.47
N LYS A 236 -30.91 0.75 7.66
CA LYS A 236 -31.95 0.14 6.82
C LYS A 236 -31.36 -0.76 5.73
N GLU A 237 -30.31 -0.32 5.06
CA GLU A 237 -29.65 -1.03 3.96
C GLU A 237 -28.91 -2.27 4.47
N VAL A 238 -28.26 -2.15 5.63
CA VAL A 238 -27.59 -3.26 6.31
C VAL A 238 -28.63 -4.31 6.73
N ASP A 239 -29.73 -3.89 7.35
CA ASP A 239 -30.81 -4.80 7.76
C ASP A 239 -31.41 -5.56 6.55
N ALA A 240 -31.63 -4.87 5.43
CA ALA A 240 -32.14 -5.46 4.20
C ALA A 240 -31.16 -6.47 3.58
N GLU A 241 -29.87 -6.15 3.51
CA GLU A 241 -28.85 -7.04 2.96
C GLU A 241 -28.59 -8.24 3.87
N VAL A 242 -28.66 -8.06 5.19
CA VAL A 242 -28.62 -9.15 6.18
C VAL A 242 -29.82 -10.09 5.97
N ALA A 243 -31.03 -9.56 5.83
CA ALA A 243 -32.22 -10.37 5.55
C ALA A 243 -32.09 -11.15 4.23
N LYS A 244 -31.58 -10.52 3.17
CA LYS A 244 -31.31 -11.16 1.87
C LYS A 244 -30.30 -12.29 1.97
N GLN A 245 -29.20 -12.09 2.70
CA GLN A 245 -28.19 -13.14 2.91
C GLN A 245 -28.70 -14.28 3.78
N LYS A 246 -29.51 -14.00 4.81
CA LYS A 246 -30.19 -15.04 5.61
C LYS A 246 -31.15 -15.88 4.76
N LEU A 247 -31.86 -15.27 3.82
CA LEU A 247 -32.73 -16.01 2.89
C LEU A 247 -31.94 -16.89 1.92
N ALA A 248 -30.85 -16.37 1.34
CA ALA A 248 -30.01 -17.11 0.39
C ALA A 248 -29.17 -18.21 1.06
N HIS A 249 -28.75 -17.99 2.31
CA HIS A 249 -27.90 -18.90 3.07
C HIS A 249 -28.40 -19.06 4.53
N PRO A 250 -29.51 -19.79 4.76
CA PRO A 250 -30.15 -19.89 6.08
C PRO A 250 -29.27 -20.43 7.22
N LYS A 251 -28.19 -21.14 6.88
CA LYS A 251 -27.26 -21.76 7.84
C LYS A 251 -26.02 -20.91 8.14
N LYS A 252 -25.88 -19.71 7.55
CA LYS A 252 -24.68 -18.87 7.69
C LYS A 252 -25.08 -17.47 8.18
N GLU A 253 -24.61 -17.10 9.37
CA GLU A 253 -24.86 -15.76 9.90
C GLU A 253 -24.11 -14.70 9.05
N PRO A 254 -24.79 -13.63 8.59
CA PRO A 254 -24.13 -12.58 7.82
C PRO A 254 -23.17 -11.74 8.68
N ASP A 255 -21.97 -11.45 8.15
CA ASP A 255 -20.99 -10.56 8.78
C ASP A 255 -21.44 -9.09 8.61
N VAL A 256 -22.23 -8.59 9.56
CA VAL A 256 -22.82 -7.24 9.54
C VAL A 256 -21.77 -6.15 9.33
N LYS A 257 -20.61 -6.27 9.99
CA LYS A 257 -19.53 -5.28 9.87
C LYS A 257 -18.92 -5.27 8.48
N LYS A 258 -18.72 -6.45 7.87
CA LYS A 258 -18.25 -6.54 6.49
C LYS A 258 -19.29 -6.05 5.49
N ILE A 259 -20.58 -6.33 5.73
CA ILE A 259 -21.69 -5.81 4.90
C ILE A 259 -21.71 -4.28 4.97
N ARG A 260 -21.71 -3.72 6.18
CA ARG A 260 -21.69 -2.28 6.43
C ARG A 260 -20.47 -1.62 5.79
N ASN A 261 -19.26 -2.18 5.98
CA ASN A 261 -18.05 -1.67 5.34
C ASN A 261 -18.16 -1.67 3.81
N LYS A 262 -18.70 -2.75 3.22
CA LYS A 262 -18.90 -2.85 1.76
C LYS A 262 -19.90 -1.82 1.25
N LEU A 263 -21.02 -1.65 1.95
CA LEU A 263 -22.05 -0.67 1.58
C LEU A 263 -21.55 0.77 1.75
N LEU A 264 -20.85 1.09 2.85
CA LEU A 264 -20.20 2.39 3.05
C LEU A 264 -19.13 2.66 2.00
N THR A 265 -18.32 1.66 1.63
CA THR A 265 -17.33 1.81 0.55
C THR A 265 -18.02 2.15 -0.77
N LYS A 266 -19.12 1.47 -1.09
CA LYS A 266 -19.93 1.77 -2.28
C LYS A 266 -20.47 3.21 -2.24
N ILE A 267 -21.05 3.64 -1.12
CA ILE A 267 -21.56 5.02 -1.00
C ILE A 267 -20.43 6.05 -1.11
N ALA A 268 -19.26 5.76 -0.55
CA ALA A 268 -18.09 6.62 -0.70
C ALA A 268 -17.65 6.70 -2.17
N GLU A 269 -17.59 5.58 -2.88
CA GLU A 269 -17.32 5.56 -4.33
C GLU A 269 -18.38 6.35 -5.12
N ASP A 270 -19.65 6.26 -4.74
CA ASP A 270 -20.78 6.94 -5.38
C ASP A 270 -20.86 8.45 -5.04
N THR A 271 -20.10 8.94 -4.05
CA THR A 271 -20.15 10.34 -3.57
C THR A 271 -18.85 11.11 -3.74
N VAL A 272 -17.77 10.46 -4.15
CA VAL A 272 -16.45 11.07 -4.06
C VAL A 272 -16.16 12.20 -5.04
N ALA A 273 -16.96 12.35 -6.08
CA ALA A 273 -16.79 13.43 -7.03
C ALA A 273 -16.99 14.80 -6.37
N SER A 274 -15.93 15.61 -6.33
CA SER A 274 -16.09 17.01 -5.92
C SER A 274 -16.80 17.81 -7.04
N PRO A 275 -17.95 18.45 -6.74
CA PRO A 275 -18.72 19.24 -7.70
C PRO A 275 -18.15 20.64 -7.93
N HIS A 276 -17.24 21.08 -7.06
CA HIS A 276 -16.63 22.41 -7.13
C HIS A 276 -15.53 22.42 -8.18
N ASP A 277 -15.47 23.49 -8.98
CA ASP A 277 -14.30 23.71 -9.82
C ASP A 277 -13.15 24.21 -8.93
N LEU A 278 -11.92 23.90 -9.33
CA LEU A 278 -10.71 24.26 -8.60
C LEU A 278 -9.81 25.16 -9.44
N LEU A 279 -9.37 26.28 -8.86
CA LEU A 279 -8.36 27.16 -9.44
C LEU A 279 -7.08 27.06 -8.60
N HIS A 280 -6.03 26.51 -9.19
CA HIS A 280 -4.71 26.42 -8.60
C HIS A 280 -3.81 27.55 -9.09
N ILE A 281 -3.32 28.38 -8.18
CA ILE A 281 -2.37 29.45 -8.46
C ILE A 281 -1.00 29.02 -7.96
N ASP A 282 -0.02 28.95 -8.86
CA ASP A 282 1.37 28.62 -8.55
C ASP A 282 2.29 29.70 -9.12
N THR A 283 2.63 30.68 -8.30
CA THR A 283 3.43 31.83 -8.75
C THR A 283 4.89 31.46 -8.98
N ARG A 284 5.40 30.43 -8.29
CA ARG A 284 6.77 29.94 -8.41
C ARG A 284 6.99 29.17 -9.72
N LEU A 285 6.03 28.31 -10.10
CA LEU A 285 6.03 27.62 -11.39
C LEU A 285 5.53 28.49 -12.55
N GLY A 286 4.89 29.62 -12.24
CA GLY A 286 4.32 30.52 -13.24
C GLY A 286 3.02 30.01 -13.86
N ASN A 287 2.24 29.17 -13.16
CA ASN A 287 1.07 28.53 -13.74
C ASN A 287 -0.22 28.87 -12.97
N ALA A 288 -1.29 29.10 -13.72
CA ALA A 288 -2.67 29.16 -13.21
C ALA A 288 -3.47 28.03 -13.87
N VAL A 289 -3.91 27.06 -13.07
CA VAL A 289 -4.56 25.84 -13.58
C VAL A 289 -5.98 25.75 -13.06
N TRP A 290 -6.94 25.71 -13.97
CA TRP A 290 -8.35 25.46 -13.69
C TRP A 290 -8.65 23.97 -13.89
N ILE A 291 -9.38 23.37 -12.95
CA ILE A 291 -9.84 21.98 -12.98
C ILE A 291 -11.35 21.98 -12.75
N GLU A 292 -12.12 21.48 -13.72
CA GLU A 292 -13.58 21.38 -13.60
C GLU A 292 -14.00 20.37 -12.52
N GLY A 293 -15.02 20.74 -11.75
CA GLY A 293 -15.74 19.86 -10.85
C GLY A 293 -16.58 18.83 -11.62
N SER A 294 -16.94 17.73 -10.96
CA SER A 294 -17.85 16.73 -11.54
C SER A 294 -18.89 16.31 -10.51
N GLN A 295 -20.12 16.07 -10.96
CA GLN A 295 -21.19 15.53 -10.12
C GLN A 295 -21.17 13.99 -10.10
N VAL A 296 -20.47 13.37 -11.06
CA VAL A 296 -20.40 11.92 -11.23
C VAL A 296 -18.99 11.44 -10.90
N THR A 297 -18.93 10.31 -10.21
CA THR A 297 -17.68 9.69 -9.78
C THR A 297 -16.98 8.95 -10.92
N ALA A 298 -15.65 9.02 -10.95
CA ALA A 298 -14.82 8.24 -11.87
C ALA A 298 -14.77 6.75 -11.52
N HIS A 299 -15.28 6.37 -10.34
CA HIS A 299 -15.39 4.97 -9.91
C HIS A 299 -16.59 4.26 -10.52
N ASP A 300 -17.58 5.00 -11.00
CA ASP A 300 -18.78 4.43 -11.60
C ASP A 300 -18.61 4.20 -13.10
N ARG A 301 -18.34 2.93 -13.45
CA ARG A 301 -18.04 2.47 -14.83
C ARG A 301 -19.08 1.46 -15.30
N HIS A 302 -20.37 1.79 -15.16
CA HIS A 302 -21.45 1.00 -15.75
C HIS A 302 -21.64 1.34 -17.25
N ILE A 303 -22.43 0.52 -17.94
CA ILE A 303 -22.92 0.82 -19.29
C ILE A 303 -23.83 2.04 -19.19
N GLN A 304 -23.46 3.13 -19.85
CA GLN A 304 -24.20 4.37 -19.83
C GLN A 304 -25.38 4.31 -20.81
N LYS A 305 -26.54 4.73 -20.34
CA LYS A 305 -27.71 4.98 -21.18
C LYS A 305 -27.60 6.36 -21.84
N PRO A 306 -28.25 6.57 -23.00
CA PRO A 306 -28.34 7.90 -23.61
C PRO A 306 -28.89 8.93 -22.62
N GLY A 307 -28.09 9.96 -22.32
CA GLY A 307 -28.42 11.02 -21.36
C GLY A 307 -27.69 10.94 -20.01
N ASP A 308 -27.01 9.83 -19.71
CA ASP A 308 -26.18 9.70 -18.51
C ASP A 308 -24.95 10.63 -18.57
N GLU A 309 -24.52 11.15 -17.41
CA GLU A 309 -23.33 12.01 -17.32
C GLU A 309 -22.05 11.18 -17.20
N LEU A 310 -21.00 11.55 -17.93
CA LEU A 310 -19.66 10.98 -17.79
C LEU A 310 -18.82 11.83 -16.83
N ALA A 311 -18.08 11.17 -15.93
CA ALA A 311 -17.15 11.78 -14.97
C ALA A 311 -15.94 12.44 -15.65
N THR A 312 -16.19 13.56 -16.31
CA THR A 312 -15.24 14.35 -17.08
C THR A 312 -14.76 15.53 -16.25
N ARG A 313 -13.47 15.87 -16.38
CA ARG A 313 -12.90 17.09 -15.81
C ARG A 313 -12.10 17.83 -16.87
N GLN A 314 -12.54 19.02 -17.22
CA GLN A 314 -11.74 19.90 -18.05
C GLN A 314 -10.57 20.49 -17.27
N ILE A 315 -9.38 20.49 -17.86
CA ILE A 315 -8.18 21.14 -17.34
C ILE A 315 -7.80 22.29 -18.27
N ILE A 316 -7.85 23.54 -17.79
CA ILE A 316 -7.39 24.73 -18.53
C ILE A 316 -6.15 25.27 -17.83
N ARG A 317 -5.15 25.66 -18.63
CA ARG A 317 -3.90 26.24 -18.13
C ARG A 317 -3.70 27.62 -18.72
N HIS A 318 -3.32 28.55 -17.86
CA HIS A 318 -2.83 29.87 -18.20
C HIS A 318 -1.53 30.11 -17.45
N GLN A 319 -0.79 31.12 -17.89
CA GLN A 319 0.52 31.44 -17.35
C GLN A 319 0.40 32.60 -16.36
N ILE A 320 1.35 32.71 -15.42
CA ILE A 320 1.47 33.82 -14.47
C ILE A 320 2.80 34.51 -14.74
N LYS A 321 2.74 35.79 -15.09
CA LYS A 321 3.92 36.64 -15.31
C LYS A 321 3.70 37.96 -14.59
N ASP A 322 4.70 38.40 -13.82
CA ASP A 322 4.64 39.65 -13.05
C ASP A 322 3.39 39.73 -12.13
N GLY A 323 2.99 38.59 -11.54
CA GLY A 323 1.79 38.48 -10.70
C GLY A 323 0.46 38.50 -11.45
N LEU A 324 0.47 38.60 -12.78
CA LEU A 324 -0.71 38.65 -13.63
C LEU A 324 -0.93 37.34 -14.36
N ILE A 325 -2.18 36.86 -14.38
CA ILE A 325 -2.59 35.74 -15.23
C ILE A 325 -2.63 36.22 -16.68
N ILE A 326 -1.92 35.53 -17.57
CA ILE A 326 -1.83 35.82 -19.00
C ILE A 326 -2.21 34.58 -19.82
N ALA A 327 -2.51 34.83 -21.10
CA ALA A 327 -2.88 33.79 -22.04
C ALA A 327 -1.81 32.71 -22.15
N TYR A 328 -2.24 31.46 -22.28
CA TYR A 328 -1.34 30.39 -22.65
C TYR A 328 -1.08 30.50 -24.15
N PRO A 329 0.16 30.31 -24.64
CA PRO A 329 0.51 30.56 -26.05
C PRO A 329 -0.37 29.84 -27.08
N THR A 330 -0.94 28.68 -26.72
CA THR A 330 -1.86 27.90 -27.56
C THR A 330 -3.19 27.60 -26.85
N SER A 331 -4.27 27.43 -27.60
CA SER A 331 -5.55 26.95 -27.06
C SER A 331 -5.54 25.42 -26.95
N ARG A 332 -4.99 24.89 -25.86
CA ARG A 332 -5.03 23.45 -25.58
C ARG A 332 -6.24 23.08 -24.73
N VAL A 333 -7.02 22.12 -25.20
CA VAL A 333 -8.13 21.50 -24.46
C VAL A 333 -7.66 20.16 -23.91
N GLN A 334 -7.65 20.05 -22.59
CA GLN A 334 -7.38 18.78 -21.91
C GLN A 334 -8.58 18.34 -21.09
N ILE A 335 -8.96 17.07 -21.24
CA ILE A 335 -10.08 16.48 -20.52
C ILE A 335 -9.58 15.22 -19.85
N ARG A 336 -9.74 15.13 -18.53
CA ARG A 336 -9.54 13.89 -17.79
C ARG A 336 -10.85 13.12 -17.75
N VAL A 337 -10.79 11.83 -18.05
CA VAL A 337 -11.91 10.89 -18.01
C VAL A 337 -11.50 9.62 -17.26
N PRO A 338 -12.45 8.84 -16.69
CA PRO A 338 -12.19 7.44 -16.39
C PRO A 338 -11.87 6.66 -17.66
N SER A 339 -11.32 5.46 -17.51
CA SER A 339 -11.28 4.51 -18.61
C SER A 339 -12.70 4.28 -19.15
N LEU A 340 -12.87 4.33 -20.47
CA LEU A 340 -14.20 4.34 -21.08
C LEU A 340 -14.88 2.96 -21.08
N ASP A 341 -14.14 1.87 -20.81
CA ASP A 341 -14.68 0.52 -20.63
C ASP A 341 -15.68 0.46 -19.47
N ALA A 342 -16.73 -0.34 -19.64
CA ALA A 342 -17.68 -0.66 -18.60
C ALA A 342 -17.34 -1.99 -17.90
N LYS A 343 -17.68 -2.10 -16.61
CA LYS A 343 -17.60 -3.34 -15.85
C LYS A 343 -19.00 -3.96 -15.73
N SER A 344 -19.39 -4.76 -16.72
CA SER A 344 -20.68 -5.45 -16.75
C SER A 344 -20.60 -6.79 -17.50
N ASP A 345 -21.60 -7.63 -17.31
CA ASP A 345 -21.79 -8.89 -18.03
C ASP A 345 -22.49 -8.68 -19.40
N ALA A 346 -22.43 -7.46 -19.95
CA ALA A 346 -23.00 -7.12 -21.25
C ALA A 346 -22.22 -7.76 -22.41
N SER A 347 -22.86 -7.90 -23.57
CA SER A 347 -22.23 -8.39 -24.80
C SER A 347 -21.10 -7.46 -25.27
N GLU A 348 -20.16 -7.97 -26.09
CA GLU A 348 -19.06 -7.14 -26.60
C GLU A 348 -19.59 -5.99 -27.48
N VAL A 349 -20.68 -6.22 -28.24
CA VAL A 349 -21.35 -5.16 -29.02
C VAL A 349 -21.89 -4.05 -28.12
N GLU A 350 -22.53 -4.40 -27.00
CA GLU A 350 -23.03 -3.39 -26.04
C GLU A 350 -21.88 -2.59 -25.41
N HIS A 351 -20.75 -3.23 -25.10
CA HIS A 351 -19.55 -2.52 -24.62
C HIS A 351 -18.97 -1.57 -25.67
N MET A 352 -18.94 -1.97 -26.94
CA MET A 352 -18.51 -1.11 -28.05
C MET A 352 -19.42 0.11 -28.23
N GLU A 353 -20.74 -0.10 -28.16
CA GLU A 353 -21.75 0.97 -28.25
C GLU A 353 -21.68 1.92 -27.05
N ASP A 354 -21.43 1.40 -25.84
CA ASP A 354 -21.20 2.22 -24.65
C ASP A 354 -19.98 3.14 -24.79
N VAL A 355 -18.85 2.61 -25.27
CA VAL A 355 -17.66 3.43 -25.58
C VAL A 355 -18.00 4.49 -26.62
N GLN A 356 -18.70 4.14 -27.71
CA GLN A 356 -19.15 5.10 -28.72
C GLN A 356 -19.99 6.22 -28.09
N ASN A 357 -20.95 5.88 -27.24
CA ASN A 357 -21.86 6.83 -26.58
C ASN A 357 -21.09 7.78 -25.66
N LYS A 358 -20.15 7.25 -24.87
CA LYS A 358 -19.26 8.05 -24.01
C LYS A 358 -18.41 9.03 -24.80
N ILE A 359 -17.86 8.62 -25.94
CA ILE A 359 -17.07 9.52 -26.82
C ILE A 359 -17.97 10.58 -27.45
N SER A 360 -19.18 10.21 -27.87
CA SER A 360 -20.18 11.14 -28.42
C SER A 360 -20.56 12.21 -27.39
N HIS A 361 -20.77 11.82 -26.13
CA HIS A 361 -21.01 12.74 -25.03
C HIS A 361 -19.85 13.74 -24.85
N ILE A 362 -18.60 13.27 -24.89
CA ILE A 362 -17.42 14.15 -24.79
C ILE A 362 -17.40 15.15 -25.95
N ASN A 363 -17.64 14.68 -27.18
CA ASN A 363 -17.67 15.52 -28.37
C ASN A 363 -18.75 16.61 -28.28
N GLU A 364 -19.99 16.25 -27.94
CA GLU A 364 -21.09 17.20 -27.78
C GLU A 364 -20.85 18.21 -26.65
N ARG A 365 -20.26 17.75 -25.53
CA ARG A 365 -20.00 18.60 -24.38
C ARG A 365 -18.91 19.62 -24.68
N TYR A 366 -17.78 19.19 -25.24
CA TYR A 366 -16.56 20.00 -25.31
C TYR A 366 -16.21 20.55 -26.72
N PHE A 367 -16.67 19.92 -27.81
CA PHE A 367 -16.30 20.26 -29.19
C PHE A 367 -17.48 20.70 -30.09
N ASP A 368 -18.61 21.11 -29.49
CA ASP A 368 -19.81 21.62 -30.20
C ASP A 368 -19.59 22.93 -31.00
N LYS A 369 -20.52 23.26 -31.91
CA LYS A 369 -20.56 24.31 -32.96
C LYS A 369 -20.16 25.75 -32.57
N ARG A 370 -19.91 26.03 -31.29
CA ARG A 370 -19.51 27.35 -30.76
C ARG A 370 -18.00 27.55 -30.69
N VAL A 371 -17.24 26.47 -30.85
CA VAL A 371 -15.78 26.44 -31.01
C VAL A 371 -15.52 25.85 -32.40
N PRO A 372 -14.50 26.28 -33.16
CA PRO A 372 -14.10 25.57 -34.37
C PRO A 372 -13.89 24.09 -34.04
N LYS A 373 -14.66 23.21 -34.69
CA LYS A 373 -14.53 21.76 -34.47
C LYS A 373 -13.13 21.34 -34.90
N PRO A 374 -12.35 20.65 -34.06
CA PRO A 374 -11.11 20.06 -34.53
C PRO A 374 -11.43 18.93 -35.51
N ASP A 375 -10.49 18.59 -36.39
CA ASP A 375 -10.68 17.42 -37.25
C ASP A 375 -10.53 16.11 -36.47
N PHE A 376 -9.77 16.13 -35.37
CA PHE A 376 -9.57 14.99 -34.49
C PHE A 376 -9.26 15.43 -33.05
N PHE A 377 -9.42 14.51 -32.11
CA PHE A 377 -8.85 14.59 -30.76
C PHE A 377 -8.22 13.26 -30.37
N VAL A 378 -7.22 13.31 -29.49
CA VAL A 378 -6.46 12.13 -29.08
C VAL A 378 -6.96 11.62 -27.74
N TYR A 379 -7.32 10.33 -27.66
CA TYR A 379 -7.58 9.64 -26.41
C TYR A 379 -6.31 8.91 -25.94
N ASN A 380 -5.63 9.51 -24.98
CA ASN A 380 -4.46 8.96 -24.30
C ASN A 380 -4.90 7.94 -23.24
N LEU A 381 -4.85 6.67 -23.62
CA LEU A 381 -5.21 5.54 -22.77
C LEU A 381 -3.96 5.02 -22.04
N TYR A 382 -3.91 5.21 -20.72
CA TYR A 382 -2.76 4.84 -19.89
C TYR A 382 -2.83 3.42 -19.31
N THR A 383 -3.66 2.55 -19.89
CA THR A 383 -3.87 1.16 -19.44
C THR A 383 -2.82 0.22 -20.05
N SER A 384 -2.44 -0.85 -19.34
CA SER A 384 -1.51 -1.86 -19.87
C SER A 384 -2.17 -2.74 -20.92
N LEU A 385 -1.36 -3.29 -21.83
CA LEU A 385 -1.75 -4.35 -22.76
C LEU A 385 -1.32 -5.71 -22.19
N GLU A 386 -2.17 -6.74 -22.31
CA GLU A 386 -1.84 -8.16 -22.06
C GLU A 386 -1.18 -8.45 -20.70
N HIS A 387 -1.86 -8.11 -19.62
CA HIS A 387 -1.36 -8.33 -18.27
C HIS A 387 -1.67 -9.77 -17.78
N THR A 388 -0.90 -10.75 -18.30
CA THR A 388 -1.08 -12.20 -18.11
C THR A 388 -1.33 -12.66 -16.66
N LEU A 389 -0.75 -12.01 -15.65
CA LEU A 389 -0.94 -12.37 -14.24
C LEU A 389 -2.22 -11.82 -13.60
N ASP A 390 -2.74 -10.68 -14.08
CA ASP A 390 -4.01 -10.15 -13.54
C ASP A 390 -5.20 -10.72 -14.32
N ASP A 391 -5.05 -10.92 -15.63
CA ASP A 391 -6.06 -11.56 -16.48
C ASP A 391 -6.34 -13.02 -16.06
N ALA A 392 -5.34 -13.71 -15.47
CA ALA A 392 -5.47 -15.09 -15.02
C ALA A 392 -5.96 -15.27 -13.56
N PHE A 393 -5.85 -14.24 -12.70
CA PHE A 393 -6.04 -14.42 -11.24
C PHE A 393 -6.91 -13.34 -10.54
N LYS A 394 -7.45 -12.34 -11.25
CA LYS A 394 -8.34 -11.30 -10.67
C LYS A 394 -9.45 -10.86 -11.64
N ASP A 395 -10.49 -10.22 -11.10
CA ASP A 395 -11.53 -9.45 -11.83
C ASP A 395 -10.98 -8.20 -12.60
N ASN A 396 -9.72 -8.21 -13.05
CA ASN A 396 -9.01 -7.04 -13.57
C ASN A 396 -8.71 -7.19 -15.08
N LEU A 397 -9.76 -7.09 -15.90
CA LEU A 397 -9.79 -7.32 -17.35
C LEU A 397 -9.22 -6.11 -18.16
N GLN A 398 -7.98 -5.69 -17.90
CA GLN A 398 -7.38 -4.53 -18.58
C GLN A 398 -7.23 -4.75 -20.09
N THR A 399 -6.85 -5.97 -20.48
CA THR A 399 -6.70 -6.37 -21.89
C THR A 399 -8.05 -6.34 -22.62
N GLN A 400 -9.14 -6.74 -21.94
CA GLN A 400 -10.49 -6.66 -22.49
C GLN A 400 -10.93 -5.21 -22.66
N GLY A 401 -10.73 -4.37 -21.63
CA GLY A 401 -11.10 -2.95 -21.70
C GLY A 401 -10.37 -2.20 -22.82
N ALA A 402 -9.08 -2.46 -23.03
CA ALA A 402 -8.33 -1.86 -24.14
C ALA A 402 -8.89 -2.26 -25.52
N ARG A 403 -9.26 -3.53 -25.69
CA ARG A 403 -9.90 -4.06 -26.90
C ARG A 403 -11.26 -3.39 -27.15
N GLN A 404 -12.13 -3.36 -26.14
CA GLN A 404 -13.46 -2.73 -26.22
C GLN A 404 -13.36 -1.25 -26.58
N ILE A 405 -12.38 -0.54 -26.02
CA ILE A 405 -12.12 0.86 -26.34
C ILE A 405 -11.71 1.04 -27.80
N LEU A 406 -10.75 0.26 -28.30
CA LEU A 406 -10.28 0.39 -29.69
C LEU A 406 -11.42 0.11 -30.69
N GLN A 407 -12.20 -0.94 -30.46
CA GLN A 407 -13.33 -1.30 -31.31
C GLN A 407 -14.47 -0.28 -31.24
N GLY A 408 -14.83 0.17 -30.03
CA GLY A 408 -15.85 1.21 -29.83
C GLY A 408 -15.45 2.56 -30.44
N VAL A 409 -14.15 2.87 -30.49
CA VAL A 409 -13.64 4.06 -31.18
C VAL A 409 -13.77 3.93 -32.71
N HIS A 410 -13.56 2.75 -33.29
CA HIS A 410 -13.86 2.55 -34.72
C HIS A 410 -15.35 2.77 -34.99
N LEU A 411 -16.23 2.24 -34.14
CA LEU A 411 -17.68 2.43 -34.28
C LEU A 411 -18.08 3.91 -34.16
N TYR A 412 -17.50 4.66 -33.21
CA TYR A 412 -17.66 6.11 -33.12
C TYR A 412 -17.18 6.82 -34.39
N ASN A 413 -15.99 6.49 -34.88
CA ASN A 413 -15.38 7.16 -36.01
C ASN A 413 -16.14 6.93 -37.32
N ALA A 414 -16.73 5.75 -37.54
CA ALA A 414 -17.58 5.50 -38.70
C ALA A 414 -18.72 6.52 -38.78
N ARG A 415 -19.45 6.68 -37.67
CA ARG A 415 -20.51 7.70 -37.53
C ARG A 415 -19.97 9.13 -37.59
N ALA A 416 -18.81 9.39 -37.01
CA ALA A 416 -18.21 10.73 -37.00
C ALA A 416 -17.87 11.22 -38.41
N VAL A 417 -17.43 10.32 -39.30
CA VAL A 417 -17.17 10.64 -40.72
C VAL A 417 -18.44 11.08 -41.43
N GLU A 418 -19.57 10.40 -41.20
CA GLU A 418 -20.86 10.73 -41.80
C GLU A 418 -21.43 12.06 -41.28
N GLU A 419 -21.29 12.30 -39.98
CA GLU A 419 -21.85 13.47 -39.30
C GLU A 419 -20.95 14.73 -39.37
N GLY A 420 -19.74 14.61 -39.94
CA GLY A 420 -18.74 15.68 -39.92
C GLY A 420 -18.31 16.06 -38.49
N ASN A 421 -18.16 15.05 -37.64
CA ASN A 421 -17.63 15.17 -36.28
C ASN A 421 -16.11 14.87 -36.25
N PRO A 422 -15.40 15.40 -35.25
CA PRO A 422 -13.98 15.10 -35.05
C PRO A 422 -13.74 13.60 -34.87
N LEU A 423 -12.67 13.07 -35.45
CA LEU A 423 -12.25 11.69 -35.20
C LEU A 423 -11.64 11.55 -33.80
N CYS A 424 -11.92 10.44 -33.12
CA CYS A 424 -11.21 10.01 -31.91
C CYS A 424 -10.05 9.08 -32.29
N LEU A 425 -8.82 9.47 -31.96
CA LEU A 425 -7.61 8.66 -32.21
C LEU A 425 -7.06 8.13 -30.89
N VAL A 426 -6.94 6.81 -30.73
CA VAL A 426 -6.47 6.21 -29.47
C VAL A 426 -4.95 6.10 -29.45
N GLN A 427 -4.33 6.67 -28.42
CA GLN A 427 -2.94 6.46 -28.07
C GLN A 427 -2.83 5.57 -26.83
N ASN A 428 -2.62 4.27 -27.04
CA ASN A 428 -2.53 3.28 -25.97
C ASN A 428 -1.06 2.93 -25.67
N ILE A 429 -0.31 3.89 -25.13
CA ILE A 429 1.08 3.67 -24.68
C ILE A 429 1.05 3.25 -23.20
N PRO A 430 1.49 2.02 -22.85
CA PRO A 430 1.44 1.52 -21.48
C PRO A 430 2.51 2.21 -20.62
N ILE A 431 2.12 2.85 -19.52
CA ILE A 431 3.05 3.56 -18.61
C ILE A 431 3.24 2.87 -17.26
N ASN A 432 2.72 1.65 -17.11
CA ASN A 432 2.84 0.86 -15.89
C ASN A 432 4.21 0.15 -15.77
N GLY A 433 4.92 0.02 -16.90
CA GLY A 433 6.14 -0.77 -17.03
C GLY A 433 5.94 -2.25 -16.71
N PHE A 434 4.74 -2.76 -16.99
CA PHE A 434 4.31 -4.16 -16.95
C PHE A 434 3.25 -4.36 -18.06
N GLY A 435 3.20 -5.56 -18.65
CA GLY A 435 2.37 -5.88 -19.82
C GLY A 435 3.18 -5.89 -21.12
N SER A 436 2.51 -6.13 -22.25
CA SER A 436 3.13 -6.09 -23.57
C SER A 436 3.42 -4.65 -23.99
N THR A 437 4.60 -4.44 -24.58
CA THR A 437 4.95 -3.17 -25.24
C THR A 437 4.33 -3.09 -26.63
N LEU A 438 4.30 -1.89 -27.21
CA LEU A 438 3.88 -1.70 -28.60
C LEU A 438 4.88 -2.35 -29.59
N GLY A 439 4.42 -2.67 -30.80
CA GLY A 439 5.26 -3.17 -31.89
C GLY A 439 4.52 -4.05 -32.91
N TYR A 440 5.08 -4.15 -34.13
CA TYR A 440 4.55 -4.95 -35.25
C TYR A 440 5.28 -6.30 -35.46
N GLY A 441 6.11 -6.73 -34.51
CA GLY A 441 7.06 -7.84 -34.69
C GLY A 441 6.46 -9.24 -34.56
N ILE A 442 7.29 -10.24 -34.87
CA ILE A 442 6.97 -11.66 -34.64
C ILE A 442 6.75 -11.88 -33.14
N GLY A 443 5.54 -12.27 -32.74
CA GLY A 443 5.14 -12.43 -31.34
C GLY A 443 4.23 -11.32 -30.80
N SER A 444 4.03 -10.22 -31.53
CA SER A 444 2.97 -9.25 -31.21
C SER A 444 1.60 -9.87 -31.43
N SER A 445 0.68 -9.74 -30.47
CA SER A 445 -0.72 -10.09 -30.70
C SER A 445 -1.40 -9.09 -31.65
N LYS A 446 -2.58 -9.46 -32.13
CA LYS A 446 -3.40 -8.58 -32.98
C LYS A 446 -3.83 -7.32 -32.24
N LEU A 447 -4.12 -7.42 -30.93
CA LEU A 447 -4.44 -6.26 -30.09
C LEU A 447 -3.24 -5.31 -29.94
N VAL A 448 -2.03 -5.85 -29.71
CA VAL A 448 -0.80 -5.04 -29.64
C VAL A 448 -0.55 -4.34 -30.98
N THR A 449 -0.73 -5.07 -32.08
CA THR A 449 -0.59 -4.52 -33.45
C THR A 449 -1.58 -3.39 -33.70
N GLU A 450 -2.84 -3.57 -33.29
CA GLU A 450 -3.89 -2.55 -33.40
C GLU A 450 -3.56 -1.31 -32.58
N ALA A 451 -3.24 -1.50 -31.29
CA ALA A 451 -2.84 -0.42 -30.40
C ALA A 451 -1.62 0.35 -30.93
N THR A 452 -0.68 -0.35 -31.57
CA THR A 452 0.51 0.27 -32.17
C THR A 452 0.12 1.13 -33.37
N LEU A 453 -0.70 0.60 -34.29
CA LEU A 453 -1.18 1.36 -35.45
C LEU A 453 -1.98 2.59 -35.04
N MET A 454 -2.96 2.45 -34.15
CA MET A 454 -3.77 3.59 -33.71
C MET A 454 -2.94 4.66 -32.99
N THR A 455 -1.96 4.23 -32.17
CA THR A 455 -1.00 5.14 -31.54
C THR A 455 -0.15 5.87 -32.57
N GLU A 456 0.41 5.19 -33.55
CA GLU A 456 1.25 5.83 -34.57
C GLU A 456 0.44 6.78 -35.46
N ILE A 457 -0.82 6.47 -35.77
CA ILE A 457 -1.73 7.39 -36.47
C ILE A 457 -1.97 8.66 -35.65
N ALA A 458 -2.29 8.53 -34.35
CA ALA A 458 -2.47 9.68 -33.46
C ALA A 458 -1.21 10.57 -33.41
N LEU A 459 -0.02 9.95 -33.34
CA LEU A 459 1.26 10.66 -33.35
C LEU A 459 1.52 11.35 -34.69
N MET A 460 1.18 10.74 -35.82
CA MET A 460 1.34 11.36 -37.15
C MET A 460 0.47 12.61 -37.29
N HIS A 461 -0.78 12.52 -36.83
CA HIS A 461 -1.69 13.67 -36.80
C HIS A 461 -1.14 14.82 -35.95
N SER A 462 -0.60 14.51 -34.77
CA SER A 462 -0.01 15.52 -33.87
C SER A 462 1.31 16.12 -34.37
N LEU A 463 2.13 15.35 -35.09
CA LEU A 463 3.46 15.77 -35.56
C LEU A 463 3.44 16.46 -36.92
N LEU A 464 2.68 15.93 -37.88
CA LEU A 464 2.66 16.38 -39.28
C LEU A 464 1.46 17.29 -39.60
N GLY A 465 0.37 17.18 -38.83
CA GLY A 465 -0.90 17.86 -39.12
C GLY A 465 -1.73 17.13 -40.17
N ILE A 466 -3.03 17.44 -40.20
CA ILE A 466 -4.00 16.73 -41.05
C ILE A 466 -3.82 16.99 -42.55
N ASP A 467 -3.28 18.16 -42.91
CA ASP A 467 -3.07 18.56 -44.31
C ASP A 467 -1.85 17.90 -44.96
N HIS A 468 -1.05 17.17 -44.19
CA HIS A 468 0.11 16.48 -44.74
C HIS A 468 -0.32 15.37 -45.70
N PRO A 469 0.21 15.27 -46.94
CA PRO A 469 -0.27 14.32 -47.95
C PRO A 469 -0.27 12.86 -47.49
N LEU A 470 0.77 12.44 -46.76
CA LEU A 470 0.84 11.08 -46.21
C LEU A 470 -0.20 10.83 -45.11
N VAL A 471 -0.56 11.84 -44.32
CA VAL A 471 -1.62 11.74 -43.29
C VAL A 471 -2.98 11.67 -43.97
N GLN A 472 -3.21 12.45 -45.04
CA GLN A 472 -4.43 12.35 -45.84
C GLN A 472 -4.60 10.96 -46.46
N ASN A 473 -3.51 10.36 -46.96
CA ASN A 473 -3.52 9.00 -47.49
C ASN A 473 -3.88 7.96 -46.42
N ILE A 474 -3.25 8.04 -45.23
CA ILE A 474 -3.61 7.19 -44.07
C ILE A 474 -5.09 7.36 -43.70
N ASN A 475 -5.60 8.60 -43.67
CA ASN A 475 -7.00 8.88 -43.36
C ASN A 475 -7.96 8.31 -44.42
N GLN A 476 -7.58 8.30 -45.69
CA GLN A 476 -8.37 7.68 -46.75
C GLN A 476 -8.49 6.17 -46.53
N HIS A 477 -7.38 5.50 -46.24
CA HIS A 477 -7.38 4.07 -45.88
C HIS A 477 -8.21 3.78 -44.63
N TYR A 478 -8.11 4.63 -43.61
CA TYR A 478 -8.90 4.47 -42.39
C TYR A 478 -10.40 4.63 -42.66
N LYS A 479 -10.82 5.63 -43.44
CA LYS A 479 -12.23 5.82 -43.84
C LYS A 479 -12.79 4.62 -44.63
N LEU A 480 -12.00 4.03 -45.52
CA LEU A 480 -12.39 2.83 -46.26
C LEU A 480 -12.61 1.64 -45.32
N PHE A 481 -11.71 1.45 -44.34
CA PHE A 481 -11.88 0.45 -43.30
C PHE A 481 -13.15 0.69 -42.46
N LEU A 482 -13.39 1.92 -42.02
CA LEU A 482 -14.57 2.24 -41.20
C LEU A 482 -15.88 1.87 -41.90
N ALA A 483 -16.01 2.16 -43.20
CA ALA A 483 -17.18 1.79 -43.98
C ALA A 483 -17.36 0.25 -44.10
N GLN A 484 -16.27 -0.50 -44.26
CA GLN A 484 -16.32 -1.97 -44.28
C GLN A 484 -16.66 -2.56 -42.91
N ASN A 485 -16.05 -2.04 -41.85
CA ASN A 485 -16.25 -2.51 -40.49
C ASN A 485 -17.69 -2.27 -40.02
N GLU A 486 -18.31 -1.16 -40.42
CA GLU A 486 -19.71 -0.89 -40.13
C GLU A 486 -20.66 -1.93 -40.74
N LEU A 487 -20.45 -2.30 -42.01
CA LEU A 487 -21.22 -3.36 -42.67
C LEU A 487 -21.06 -4.71 -41.95
N TYR A 488 -19.83 -5.04 -41.54
CA TYR A 488 -19.53 -6.26 -40.78
C TYR A 488 -20.27 -6.29 -39.43
N LEU A 489 -20.26 -5.18 -38.69
CA LEU A 489 -20.96 -5.09 -37.40
C LEU A 489 -22.49 -5.13 -37.57
N GLN A 490 -23.02 -4.54 -38.65
CA GLN A 490 -24.44 -4.65 -38.99
C GLN A 490 -24.84 -6.11 -39.27
N GLU A 491 -24.03 -6.85 -40.02
CA GLU A 491 -24.25 -8.28 -40.27
C GLU A 491 -24.26 -9.09 -38.97
N CYS A 492 -23.31 -8.84 -38.07
CA CYS A 492 -23.25 -9.50 -36.77
C CYS A 492 -24.51 -9.23 -35.93
N ARG A 493 -25.01 -7.98 -35.92
CA ARG A 493 -26.26 -7.61 -35.23
C ARG A 493 -27.47 -8.33 -35.81
N VAL A 494 -27.62 -8.36 -37.14
CA VAL A 494 -28.75 -9.03 -37.82
C VAL A 494 -28.75 -10.54 -37.54
N ASN A 495 -27.57 -11.14 -37.50
CA ASN A 495 -27.42 -12.58 -37.26
C ASN A 495 -27.36 -12.97 -35.78
N ALA A 496 -27.43 -12.01 -34.86
CA ALA A 496 -27.25 -12.21 -33.41
C ALA A 496 -25.97 -12.99 -33.06
N THR A 497 -24.88 -12.73 -33.79
CA THR A 497 -23.58 -13.34 -33.56
C THR A 497 -22.61 -12.34 -32.94
N GLU A 498 -21.80 -12.77 -31.99
CA GLU A 498 -20.70 -11.95 -31.47
C GLU A 498 -19.68 -11.66 -32.59
N PRO A 499 -19.26 -10.40 -32.78
CA PRO A 499 -18.22 -10.09 -33.75
C PRO A 499 -16.92 -10.79 -33.35
N ASP A 500 -16.22 -11.36 -34.34
CA ASP A 500 -14.85 -11.84 -34.17
C ASP A 500 -14.01 -10.63 -33.78
N PRO A 501 -13.51 -10.56 -32.54
CA PRO A 501 -12.87 -9.36 -32.03
C PRO A 501 -11.62 -8.98 -32.82
N GLU A 502 -11.02 -9.95 -33.51
CA GLU A 502 -9.80 -9.78 -34.26
C GLU A 502 -10.04 -9.38 -35.72
N LYS A 503 -11.27 -9.54 -36.24
CA LYS A 503 -11.64 -9.09 -37.60
C LYS A 503 -12.06 -7.61 -37.65
N SER A 504 -12.44 -7.03 -36.51
CA SER A 504 -12.86 -5.62 -36.40
C SER A 504 -11.71 -4.64 -36.11
N PHE A 505 -10.46 -5.10 -36.21
CA PHE A 505 -9.26 -4.29 -36.03
C PHE A 505 -8.73 -3.74 -37.35
N PHE A 506 -8.42 -2.44 -37.39
CA PHE A 506 -7.93 -1.77 -38.60
C PHE A 506 -6.64 -2.42 -39.10
N SER A 507 -5.71 -2.72 -38.20
CA SER A 507 -4.40 -3.34 -38.47
C SER A 507 -4.47 -4.69 -39.19
N GLN A 508 -5.62 -5.38 -39.14
CA GLN A 508 -5.81 -6.69 -39.76
C GLN A 508 -6.37 -6.58 -41.19
N SER A 509 -6.91 -5.41 -41.56
CA SER A 509 -7.42 -5.14 -42.92
C SER A 509 -6.29 -4.89 -43.93
N GLU A 510 -6.59 -4.97 -45.22
CA GLU A 510 -5.66 -4.57 -46.27
C GLU A 510 -5.27 -3.08 -46.17
N TYR A 511 -6.22 -2.22 -45.80
CA TYR A 511 -6.02 -0.79 -45.63
C TYR A 511 -5.13 -0.47 -44.42
N GLY A 512 -5.26 -1.22 -43.33
CA GLY A 512 -4.40 -1.07 -42.15
C GLY A 512 -2.97 -1.51 -42.44
N ARG A 513 -2.77 -2.57 -43.21
CA ARG A 513 -1.44 -2.99 -43.67
C ARG A 513 -0.78 -1.91 -44.54
N GLU A 514 -1.54 -1.25 -45.41
CA GLU A 514 -1.04 -0.14 -46.21
C GLU A 514 -0.71 1.09 -45.35
N ALA A 515 -1.55 1.42 -44.36
CA ALA A 515 -1.25 2.49 -43.40
C ALA A 515 0.04 2.20 -42.61
N ILE A 516 0.25 0.95 -42.15
CA ILE A 516 1.51 0.54 -41.51
C ILE A 516 2.69 0.73 -42.46
N ARG A 517 2.56 0.32 -43.73
CA ARG A 517 3.61 0.49 -44.75
C ARG A 517 3.98 1.97 -44.93
N ILE A 518 2.99 2.85 -45.11
CA ILE A 518 3.23 4.30 -45.24
C ILE A 518 3.97 4.85 -44.02
N ILE A 519 3.53 4.49 -42.81
CA ILE A 519 4.15 4.98 -41.58
C ILE A 519 5.60 4.47 -41.45
N GLN A 520 5.85 3.19 -41.68
CA GLN A 520 7.19 2.59 -41.50
C GLN A 520 8.16 2.98 -42.61
N ASP A 521 7.75 2.80 -43.87
CA ASP A 521 8.64 2.82 -45.03
C ASP A 521 8.78 4.21 -45.66
N GLU A 522 7.79 5.08 -45.47
CA GLU A 522 7.83 6.44 -46.02
C GLU A 522 8.13 7.46 -44.92
N ILE A 523 7.31 7.52 -43.87
CA ILE A 523 7.45 8.57 -42.84
C ILE A 523 8.67 8.31 -41.95
N LYS A 524 8.69 7.18 -41.23
CA LYS A 524 9.74 6.90 -40.25
C LYS A 524 11.09 6.66 -40.91
N ALA A 525 11.12 5.99 -42.07
CA ALA A 525 12.33 5.85 -42.86
C ALA A 525 12.89 7.20 -43.33
N ALA A 526 12.04 8.14 -43.78
CA ALA A 526 12.48 9.50 -44.12
C ALA A 526 13.02 10.23 -42.88
N TRP A 527 12.35 10.13 -41.73
CA TRP A 527 12.82 10.74 -40.48
C TRP A 527 14.15 10.17 -39.99
N LYS A 528 14.42 8.87 -40.16
CA LYS A 528 15.74 8.28 -39.86
C LYS A 528 16.84 8.77 -40.79
N LYS A 529 16.51 9.03 -42.06
CA LYS A 529 17.45 9.51 -43.09
C LYS A 529 17.69 11.01 -42.99
N ASP A 530 16.79 11.74 -42.36
CA ASP A 530 16.90 13.17 -42.12
C ASP A 530 18.06 13.45 -41.16
N LYS A 531 19.25 13.65 -41.74
CA LYS A 531 20.47 14.07 -41.04
C LYS A 531 20.51 15.56 -40.78
N THR A 532 19.49 16.33 -41.18
CA THR A 532 19.42 17.72 -40.75
C THR A 532 19.19 17.66 -39.24
N ALA A 533 20.26 17.93 -38.48
CA ALA A 533 20.09 18.28 -37.08
C ALA A 533 19.01 19.36 -37.05
N PRO A 534 18.00 19.28 -36.17
CA PRO A 534 17.12 20.43 -35.95
C PRO A 534 18.04 21.64 -35.79
N PRO A 535 17.76 22.77 -36.48
CA PRO A 535 18.60 23.96 -36.39
C PRO A 535 18.94 24.17 -34.93
N GLN A 536 20.25 24.33 -34.62
CA GLN A 536 20.79 24.40 -33.26
C GLN A 536 19.72 24.87 -32.28
N PRO A 537 19.15 23.99 -31.45
CA PRO A 537 17.92 24.32 -30.76
C PRO A 537 18.16 25.53 -29.88
N GLU A 538 17.52 26.63 -30.23
CA GLU A 538 17.71 27.88 -29.52
C GLU A 538 17.09 27.73 -28.12
N LEU A 539 17.79 28.23 -27.10
CA LEU A 539 17.36 28.20 -25.70
C LEU A 539 16.28 29.27 -25.42
N HIS A 540 15.27 29.34 -26.28
CA HIS A 540 14.20 30.34 -26.21
C HIS A 540 12.83 29.70 -25.96
N ALA A 541 12.01 30.40 -25.17
CA ALA A 541 10.73 29.89 -24.68
C ALA A 541 9.70 29.63 -25.80
N ASP A 542 9.79 30.35 -26.91
CA ASP A 542 8.98 30.17 -28.11
C ASP A 542 9.32 28.89 -28.90
N LYS A 543 10.52 28.33 -28.69
CA LYS A 543 11.01 27.11 -29.36
C LYS A 543 10.73 25.82 -28.61
N ILE A 544 10.23 25.88 -27.37
CA ILE A 544 9.98 24.72 -26.51
C ILE A 544 9.05 23.68 -27.18
N ARG A 545 7.96 24.13 -27.83
CA ARG A 545 7.01 23.22 -28.50
C ARG A 545 7.61 22.61 -29.76
N GLU A 546 8.39 23.37 -30.53
CA GLU A 546 9.11 22.87 -31.70
C GLU A 546 10.15 21.81 -31.31
N ASN A 547 10.90 22.07 -30.23
CA ASN A 547 11.86 21.13 -29.68
C ASN A 547 11.20 19.84 -29.16
N ALA A 548 10.05 19.96 -28.48
CA ALA A 548 9.27 18.80 -28.06
C ALA A 548 8.78 17.96 -29.25
N LYS A 549 8.33 18.60 -30.34
CA LYS A 549 7.98 17.91 -31.59
C LYS A 549 9.18 17.20 -32.22
N ALA A 550 10.34 17.86 -32.28
CA ALA A 550 11.57 17.26 -32.82
C ALA A 550 12.00 16.02 -32.01
N TYR A 551 11.92 16.10 -30.68
CA TYR A 551 12.20 14.97 -29.79
C TYR A 551 11.24 13.80 -29.99
N LEU A 552 9.93 14.09 -30.05
CA LEU A 552 8.94 13.05 -30.27
C LEU A 552 9.09 12.41 -31.66
N ARG A 553 9.42 13.19 -32.69
CA ARG A 553 9.79 12.71 -34.02
C ARG A 553 10.97 11.74 -33.96
N TYR A 554 12.02 12.06 -33.21
CA TYR A 554 13.18 11.18 -33.01
C TYR A 554 12.82 9.87 -32.30
N ILE A 555 12.04 9.96 -31.21
CA ILE A 555 11.54 8.80 -30.45
C ILE A 555 10.75 7.86 -31.37
N VAL A 556 9.81 8.41 -32.14
CA VAL A 556 8.95 7.64 -33.04
C VAL A 556 9.76 7.04 -34.17
N ALA A 557 10.62 7.83 -34.83
CA ALA A 557 11.49 7.33 -35.90
C ALA A 557 12.28 6.09 -35.46
N ASN A 558 12.79 6.08 -34.22
CA ASN A 558 13.61 5.00 -33.69
C ASN A 558 12.85 3.93 -32.91
N ASN A 559 11.51 3.91 -32.96
CA ASN A 559 10.66 2.96 -32.21
C ASN A 559 10.89 2.99 -30.69
N LEU A 560 11.38 4.09 -30.13
CA LEU A 560 11.62 4.17 -28.68
C LEU A 560 10.28 4.19 -27.91
N HIS A 561 9.20 4.66 -28.52
CA HIS A 561 7.84 4.56 -27.99
C HIS A 561 7.31 3.11 -27.89
N HIS A 562 7.99 2.15 -28.52
CA HIS A 562 7.74 0.70 -28.36
C HIS A 562 8.39 0.13 -27.10
N THR A 563 9.01 0.96 -26.25
CA THR A 563 9.73 0.48 -25.06
C THR A 563 9.13 1.05 -23.78
N ASP A 564 9.17 0.26 -22.70
CA ASP A 564 8.73 0.70 -21.38
C ASP A 564 9.53 1.91 -20.86
N GLU A 565 10.84 1.96 -21.18
CA GLU A 565 11.76 3.01 -20.72
C GLU A 565 11.33 4.42 -21.15
N TYR A 566 10.82 4.56 -22.39
CA TYR A 566 10.45 5.86 -22.96
C TYR A 566 8.93 6.08 -23.05
N SER A 567 8.11 5.15 -22.55
CA SER A 567 6.64 5.23 -22.61
C SER A 567 6.07 6.52 -22.01
N LYS A 568 6.49 6.87 -20.79
CA LYS A 568 6.06 8.12 -20.11
C LYS A 568 6.58 9.37 -20.78
N LEU A 569 7.82 9.35 -21.27
CA LEU A 569 8.38 10.49 -21.99
C LEU A 569 7.58 10.74 -23.27
N THR A 570 7.29 9.68 -24.03
CA THR A 570 6.48 9.74 -25.25
C THR A 570 5.09 10.31 -24.97
N GLN A 571 4.37 9.76 -23.98
CA GLN A 571 3.05 10.25 -23.58
C GLN A 571 3.10 11.72 -23.13
N THR A 572 4.11 12.10 -22.34
CA THR A 572 4.26 13.48 -21.88
C THR A 572 4.46 14.45 -23.06
N LEU A 573 5.36 14.13 -23.98
CA LEU A 573 5.62 14.97 -25.14
C LEU A 573 4.40 15.05 -26.05
N SER A 574 3.71 13.93 -26.27
CA SER A 574 2.47 13.88 -27.07
C SER A 574 1.38 14.77 -26.48
N VAL A 575 1.01 14.56 -25.21
CA VAL A 575 -0.01 15.37 -24.51
C VAL A 575 0.38 16.85 -24.44
N PHE A 576 1.68 17.16 -24.37
CA PHE A 576 2.15 18.54 -24.38
C PHE A 576 1.92 19.22 -25.73
N ILE A 577 2.16 18.52 -26.85
CA ILE A 577 2.00 19.09 -28.20
C ILE A 577 0.57 18.99 -28.75
N GLU A 578 -0.25 18.08 -28.25
CA GLU A 578 -1.65 17.91 -28.66
C GLU A 578 -2.48 19.18 -28.35
N GLU A 579 -3.39 19.53 -29.28
CA GLU A 579 -4.32 20.64 -29.07
C GLU A 579 -5.60 20.20 -28.37
N HIS A 580 -6.05 18.98 -28.63
CA HIS A 580 -7.26 18.40 -28.07
C HIS A 580 -6.94 16.99 -27.55
N SER A 581 -6.69 16.88 -26.25
CA SER A 581 -6.29 15.63 -25.59
C SER A 581 -7.32 15.21 -24.56
N ILE A 582 -7.72 13.94 -24.58
CA ILE A 582 -8.45 13.29 -23.51
C ILE A 582 -7.50 12.27 -22.88
N GLY A 583 -7.47 12.16 -21.55
CA GLY A 583 -6.62 11.21 -20.84
C GLY A 583 -7.40 10.39 -19.83
N GLY A 584 -7.21 9.06 -19.84
CA GLY A 584 -7.91 8.16 -18.92
C GLY A 584 -7.17 6.87 -18.58
N CYS A 585 -7.50 6.31 -17.43
CA CYS A 585 -7.07 4.98 -16.98
C CYS A 585 -8.07 4.39 -15.98
N LYS A 586 -7.91 3.12 -15.60
CA LYS A 586 -8.87 2.38 -14.75
C LYS A 586 -9.27 3.12 -13.45
N SER A 587 -8.30 3.61 -12.67
CA SER A 587 -8.53 4.43 -11.47
C SER A 587 -8.39 5.93 -11.74
N ALA A 588 -8.11 6.29 -12.99
CA ALA A 588 -8.14 7.63 -13.58
C ALA A 588 -7.25 8.72 -12.94
N ASN A 589 -6.51 8.41 -11.87
CA ASN A 589 -5.79 9.40 -11.06
C ASN A 589 -4.27 9.26 -11.14
N GLU A 590 -3.71 8.09 -10.80
CA GLU A 590 -2.27 7.99 -10.55
C GLU A 590 -1.45 8.20 -11.83
N ARG A 591 -1.88 7.56 -12.93
CA ARG A 591 -1.19 7.61 -14.23
C ARG A 591 -1.38 8.96 -14.91
N ALA A 592 -2.61 9.47 -14.85
CA ALA A 592 -2.93 10.80 -15.36
C ALA A 592 -2.14 11.88 -14.61
N GLN A 593 -1.97 11.76 -13.29
CA GLN A 593 -1.15 12.68 -12.49
C GLN A 593 0.33 12.61 -12.90
N ALA A 594 0.88 11.40 -13.11
CA ALA A 594 2.26 11.21 -13.52
C ALA A 594 2.59 11.90 -14.86
N ILE A 595 1.69 11.78 -15.85
CA ILE A 595 1.85 12.43 -17.15
C ILE A 595 1.58 13.93 -17.06
N ASN A 596 0.44 14.35 -16.51
CA ASN A 596 0.08 15.77 -16.44
C ASN A 596 1.04 16.59 -15.56
N GLY A 597 1.65 15.97 -14.55
CA GLY A 597 2.68 16.59 -13.73
C GLY A 597 3.95 16.91 -14.52
N ARG A 598 4.36 16.02 -15.43
CA ARG A 598 5.50 16.26 -16.34
C ARG A 598 5.14 17.24 -17.46
N VAL A 599 3.91 17.20 -17.97
CA VAL A 599 3.39 18.21 -18.91
C VAL A 599 3.46 19.60 -18.29
N LEU A 600 3.11 19.73 -17.00
CA LEU A 600 3.21 21.01 -16.28
C LEU A 600 4.65 21.53 -16.17
N MET A 601 5.65 20.65 -16.11
CA MET A 601 7.06 21.06 -16.13
C MET A 601 7.43 21.65 -17.49
N LEU A 602 6.99 21.05 -18.59
CA LEU A 602 7.18 21.62 -19.94
C LEU A 602 6.42 22.95 -20.10
N ASP A 603 5.19 23.04 -19.59
CA ASP A 603 4.40 24.28 -19.58
C ASP A 603 5.13 25.42 -18.86
N SER A 604 5.83 25.11 -17.76
CA SER A 604 6.59 26.11 -16.97
C SER A 604 7.78 26.73 -17.72
N LEU A 605 8.24 26.11 -18.82
CA LEU A 605 9.34 26.63 -19.64
C LEU A 605 8.88 27.73 -20.61
N LEU A 606 7.58 27.80 -20.92
CA LEU A 606 7.03 28.71 -21.93
C LEU A 606 7.11 30.19 -21.53
N ILE A 607 7.29 30.47 -20.24
CA ILE A 607 7.44 31.83 -19.71
C ILE A 607 8.55 31.92 -18.66
N ALA A 608 9.49 30.97 -18.67
CA ALA A 608 10.49 30.83 -17.61
C ALA A 608 11.22 32.16 -17.38
N ASP A 609 11.00 32.75 -16.21
CA ASP A 609 11.76 33.90 -15.74
C ASP A 609 13.17 33.42 -15.34
N PRO A 610 14.25 33.96 -15.95
CA PRO A 610 15.63 33.64 -15.59
C PRO A 610 15.95 33.85 -14.10
N ASN A 611 15.17 34.70 -13.42
CA ASN A 611 15.36 35.04 -12.01
C ASN A 611 14.47 34.24 -11.04
N ALA A 612 13.59 33.37 -11.54
CA ALA A 612 12.67 32.66 -10.68
C ALA A 612 13.37 31.56 -9.83
N PRO A 613 12.86 31.22 -8.63
CA PRO A 613 13.44 30.19 -7.78
C PRO A 613 13.56 28.84 -8.49
N HIS A 614 14.59 28.04 -8.15
CA HIS A 614 14.84 26.73 -8.79
C HIS A 614 15.01 26.83 -10.32
N LYS A 615 15.74 27.85 -10.75
CA LYS A 615 16.12 28.06 -12.15
C LYS A 615 16.99 26.94 -12.68
N ASP A 616 17.76 26.26 -11.83
CA ASP A 616 18.73 25.25 -12.25
C ASP A 616 18.05 24.01 -12.83
N GLU A 617 16.98 23.51 -12.20
CA GLU A 617 16.21 22.37 -12.70
C GLU A 617 15.47 22.70 -14.00
N ARG A 618 14.88 23.90 -14.10
CA ARG A 618 14.24 24.37 -15.34
C ARG A 618 15.25 24.59 -16.45
N HIS A 619 16.41 25.14 -16.12
CA HIS A 619 17.49 25.35 -17.07
C HIS A 619 18.06 24.03 -17.56
N ALA A 620 18.26 23.04 -16.68
CA ALA A 620 18.68 21.70 -17.05
C ALA A 620 17.66 21.02 -17.98
N LEU A 621 16.36 21.15 -17.68
CA LEU A 621 15.30 20.64 -18.56
C LEU A 621 15.28 21.35 -19.92
N MET A 622 15.43 22.67 -19.93
CA MET A 622 15.50 23.46 -21.17
C MET A 622 16.73 23.09 -22.02
N GLN A 623 17.90 22.94 -21.40
CA GLN A 623 19.13 22.48 -22.06
C GLN A 623 19.00 21.06 -22.60
N ALA A 624 18.34 20.16 -21.86
CA ALA A 624 18.08 18.81 -22.33
C ALA A 624 17.12 18.85 -23.53
N LEU A 625 16.03 19.61 -23.45
CA LEU A 625 15.06 19.76 -24.54
C LEU A 625 15.69 20.38 -25.81
N ALA A 626 16.80 21.10 -25.68
CA ALA A 626 17.59 21.62 -26.79
C ALA A 626 18.52 20.58 -27.45
N LYS A 627 18.42 19.28 -27.13
CA LYS A 627 19.30 18.21 -27.66
C LYS A 627 18.52 17.03 -28.28
N PRO A 628 17.80 17.23 -29.40
CA PRO A 628 16.74 16.35 -29.94
C PRO A 628 17.07 14.85 -30.19
N ASN A 629 18.33 14.43 -30.01
CA ASN A 629 18.80 13.06 -30.18
C ASN A 629 19.24 12.39 -28.86
N ASP A 630 19.00 13.01 -27.70
CA ASP A 630 19.30 12.47 -26.37
C ASP A 630 18.02 12.27 -25.53
N PRO A 631 17.19 11.26 -25.84
CA PRO A 631 15.94 11.01 -25.11
C PRO A 631 16.20 10.57 -23.67
N LYS A 632 17.35 9.94 -23.39
CA LYS A 632 17.75 9.54 -22.04
C LYS A 632 18.04 10.77 -21.17
N GLY A 633 18.82 11.72 -21.69
CA GLY A 633 19.10 12.99 -21.03
C GLY A 633 17.83 13.81 -20.78
N LEU A 634 16.94 13.91 -21.77
CA LEU A 634 15.65 14.59 -21.59
C LEU A 634 14.78 13.92 -20.54
N LYS A 635 14.65 12.58 -20.58
CA LYS A 635 13.91 11.82 -19.56
C LYS A 635 14.44 12.13 -18.16
N ALA A 636 15.76 12.03 -17.97
CA ALA A 636 16.40 12.28 -16.68
C ALA A 636 16.16 13.72 -16.18
N ALA A 637 16.31 14.71 -17.06
CA ALA A 637 16.08 16.12 -16.71
C ALA A 637 14.61 16.40 -16.37
N LEU A 638 13.68 15.80 -17.11
CA LEU A 638 12.24 15.97 -16.90
C LEU A 638 11.78 15.28 -15.61
N ASP A 639 12.23 14.05 -15.35
CA ASP A 639 11.96 13.34 -14.09
C ASP A 639 12.58 14.08 -12.91
N GLY A 640 13.79 14.63 -13.06
CA GLY A 640 14.44 15.47 -12.05
C GLY A 640 13.64 16.73 -11.73
N ALA A 641 13.23 17.49 -12.76
CA ALA A 641 12.39 18.67 -12.58
C ALA A 641 11.05 18.32 -11.93
N TYR A 642 10.40 17.23 -12.36
CA TYR A 642 9.16 16.76 -11.77
C TYR A 642 9.31 16.36 -10.30
N ASN A 643 10.37 15.61 -9.96
CA ASN A 643 10.68 15.19 -8.59
C ASN A 643 10.89 16.37 -7.63
N VAL A 644 11.52 17.44 -8.12
CA VAL A 644 11.85 18.61 -7.32
C VAL A 644 10.68 19.59 -7.27
N LEU A 645 9.99 19.83 -8.38
CA LEU A 645 9.07 20.97 -8.50
C LEU A 645 7.58 20.62 -8.64
N GLY A 646 7.23 19.41 -9.08
CA GLY A 646 5.90 19.13 -9.63
C GLY A 646 5.05 18.06 -8.93
N LEU A 647 5.60 17.27 -8.01
CA LEU A 647 4.94 16.06 -7.47
C LEU A 647 3.58 16.33 -6.80
N GLN A 648 3.41 17.52 -6.21
CA GLN A 648 2.28 17.94 -5.40
C GLN A 648 1.64 19.25 -5.94
N SER A 649 1.80 19.49 -7.25
CA SER A 649 1.22 20.62 -7.99
C SER A 649 -0.24 20.35 -8.41
N ALA A 650 -0.83 21.20 -9.25
CA ALA A 650 -2.22 21.10 -9.75
C ALA A 650 -2.64 19.68 -10.18
N ALA A 651 -1.75 18.93 -10.85
CA ALA A 651 -2.08 17.59 -11.33
C ALA A 651 -2.39 16.60 -10.18
N ALA A 652 -1.81 16.81 -8.99
CA ALA A 652 -2.08 16.00 -7.80
C ALA A 652 -3.47 16.26 -7.20
N LEU A 653 -4.02 17.47 -7.39
CA LEU A 653 -5.31 17.86 -6.83
C LEU A 653 -6.49 17.14 -7.48
N ILE A 654 -6.35 16.70 -8.73
CA ILE A 654 -7.37 15.87 -9.42
C ILE A 654 -7.70 14.64 -8.59
N SER A 655 -6.68 13.99 -8.03
CA SER A 655 -6.86 12.84 -7.15
C SER A 655 -7.65 13.21 -5.88
N PHE A 656 -7.42 14.38 -5.30
CA PHE A 656 -8.20 14.81 -4.13
C PHE A 656 -9.68 14.98 -4.47
N MET A 657 -9.97 15.55 -5.65
CA MET A 657 -11.33 15.77 -6.14
C MET A 657 -12.05 14.49 -6.57
N ASP A 658 -11.33 13.42 -6.93
CA ASP A 658 -11.90 12.18 -7.47
C ASP A 658 -11.90 10.98 -6.53
N GLN A 659 -11.08 11.01 -5.47
CA GLN A 659 -11.02 9.90 -4.51
C GLN A 659 -10.86 10.34 -3.04
N GLY A 660 -10.92 11.66 -2.78
CA GLY A 660 -10.79 12.24 -1.43
C GLY A 660 -9.38 12.19 -0.85
N ALA A 661 -8.38 11.70 -1.59
CA ALA A 661 -7.03 11.49 -1.09
C ALA A 661 -5.98 11.50 -2.22
N ALA A 662 -4.71 11.55 -1.86
CA ALA A 662 -3.59 11.48 -2.80
C ALA A 662 -3.61 10.19 -3.63
N ALA A 663 -3.00 10.27 -4.81
CA ALA A 663 -2.63 9.10 -5.61
C ALA A 663 -1.81 8.12 -4.76
N LYS A 664 -1.78 6.84 -5.17
CA LYS A 664 -0.98 5.79 -4.50
C LYS A 664 0.25 5.39 -5.32
N GLY A 665 0.71 6.28 -6.21
CA GLY A 665 1.86 6.01 -7.07
C GLY A 665 3.15 5.91 -6.26
N LEU A 666 3.95 4.88 -6.52
CA LEU A 666 5.21 4.63 -5.83
C LEU A 666 6.36 4.56 -6.85
N ALA A 667 7.48 5.18 -6.49
CA ALA A 667 8.74 5.04 -7.20
C ALA A 667 9.29 3.62 -7.03
N ARG A 668 9.82 3.04 -8.12
CA ARG A 668 10.57 1.76 -8.08
C ARG A 668 11.82 1.91 -7.20
N LEU A 669 12.21 0.84 -6.51
CA LEU A 669 13.46 0.86 -5.73
C LEU A 669 14.63 0.44 -6.61
N ASP A 670 15.71 1.22 -6.61
CA ASP A 670 16.97 0.91 -7.31
C ASP A 670 17.80 -0.10 -6.52
N ILE A 671 17.31 -1.35 -6.40
CA ILE A 671 17.94 -2.37 -5.56
C ILE A 671 18.01 -3.72 -6.30
N GLN A 672 19.25 -4.17 -6.60
CA GLN A 672 19.62 -5.53 -7.05
C GLN A 672 19.45 -6.61 -5.95
N LEU A 673 18.39 -6.56 -5.14
CA LEU A 673 18.08 -7.59 -4.14
C LEU A 673 16.89 -8.41 -4.63
N ASP A 674 17.14 -9.66 -5.02
CA ASP A 674 16.20 -10.64 -5.60
C ASP A 674 14.81 -10.70 -4.91
N LYS A 675 14.71 -10.41 -3.61
CA LYS A 675 13.44 -10.48 -2.87
C LYS A 675 12.52 -9.27 -3.06
N GLN A 676 13.04 -8.07 -3.31
CA GLN A 676 12.23 -6.86 -3.49
C GLN A 676 11.78 -6.68 -4.94
N TYR A 677 12.54 -7.20 -5.91
CA TYR A 677 12.16 -7.21 -7.32
C TYR A 677 10.87 -8.01 -7.55
N ILE A 678 10.75 -9.16 -6.87
CA ILE A 678 9.56 -10.02 -6.91
C ILE A 678 8.33 -9.27 -6.36
N VAL A 679 8.44 -8.58 -5.21
CA VAL A 679 7.32 -7.84 -4.61
C VAL A 679 6.90 -6.61 -5.44
N GLN A 680 7.85 -5.95 -6.12
CA GLN A 680 7.57 -4.84 -7.04
C GLN A 680 6.85 -5.32 -8.30
N GLY A 681 7.20 -6.50 -8.84
CA GLY A 681 6.52 -7.11 -9.99
C GLY A 681 5.06 -7.47 -9.75
N PHE A 682 4.63 -7.66 -8.49
CA PHE A 682 3.23 -8.01 -8.15
C PHE A 682 2.37 -6.82 -7.70
N ASN A 683 2.96 -5.66 -7.41
CA ASN A 683 2.22 -4.48 -6.96
C ASN A 683 2.28 -3.39 -8.03
N GLY A 684 1.23 -3.33 -8.86
CA GLY A 684 1.09 -2.34 -9.93
C GLY A 684 1.12 -0.87 -9.48
N ASN A 685 1.21 -0.55 -8.19
CA ASN A 685 1.45 0.82 -7.74
C ASN A 685 2.90 1.28 -7.92
N TYR A 686 3.86 0.35 -8.09
CA TYR A 686 5.27 0.65 -8.40
C TYR A 686 5.50 0.89 -9.89
N PHE A 687 4.91 1.96 -10.41
CA PHE A 687 5.06 2.34 -11.81
C PHE A 687 5.94 3.57 -12.01
N GLU A 688 6.26 4.33 -10.96
CA GLU A 688 7.06 5.55 -11.09
C GLU A 688 8.58 5.28 -11.12
N GLU A 689 9.33 6.23 -11.66
CA GLU A 689 10.80 6.12 -11.82
C GLU A 689 11.51 6.11 -10.47
N SER A 690 12.59 5.35 -10.36
CA SER A 690 13.40 5.29 -9.13
C SER A 690 14.07 6.64 -8.79
N SER A 691 14.23 7.52 -9.78
CA SER A 691 14.72 8.89 -9.61
C SER A 691 13.74 9.81 -8.85
N LEU A 692 12.46 9.42 -8.70
CA LEU A 692 11.46 10.22 -7.97
C LEU A 692 11.58 10.02 -6.44
N THR A 693 12.73 10.34 -5.87
CA THR A 693 13.05 10.14 -4.45
C THR A 693 12.10 10.88 -3.50
N ASN A 694 11.57 12.04 -3.90
CA ASN A 694 10.65 12.84 -3.09
C ASN A 694 9.21 12.31 -3.08
N LEU A 695 8.86 11.35 -3.94
CA LEU A 695 7.52 10.74 -4.02
C LEU A 695 7.28 9.77 -2.87
N LYS A 696 6.53 10.20 -1.84
CA LYS A 696 6.13 9.36 -0.69
C LYS A 696 4.61 9.31 -0.53
N GLN A 697 4.00 8.17 -0.88
CA GLN A 697 2.54 7.98 -0.85
C GLN A 697 2.10 6.62 -0.28
N ASN A 698 2.93 5.97 0.53
CA ASN A 698 2.65 4.63 1.05
C ASN A 698 1.41 4.58 1.95
N LYS A 699 0.99 5.72 2.53
CA LYS A 699 -0.16 5.81 3.44
C LYS A 699 -1.40 6.44 2.80
N ALA A 700 -1.33 6.89 1.54
CA ALA A 700 -2.45 7.53 0.83
C ALA A 700 -3.70 6.63 0.76
N GLY A 701 -3.51 5.32 0.53
CA GLY A 701 -4.62 4.37 0.44
C GLY A 701 -5.48 4.22 1.70
N ALA A 702 -5.02 4.70 2.87
CA ALA A 702 -5.81 4.68 4.09
C ALA A 702 -6.95 5.73 4.10
N MET A 703 -6.93 6.69 3.17
CA MET A 703 -7.91 7.78 3.07
C MET A 703 -8.76 7.72 1.80
N GLN A 704 -8.34 6.96 0.78
CA GLN A 704 -9.09 6.80 -0.47
C GLN A 704 -10.48 6.18 -0.25
N ALA A 705 -11.49 6.70 -0.95
CA ALA A 705 -12.89 6.26 -0.89
C ALA A 705 -13.07 4.74 -1.08
N HIS A 706 -12.46 4.18 -2.12
CA HIS A 706 -12.54 2.76 -2.50
C HIS A 706 -11.68 1.81 -1.64
N LYS A 707 -11.11 2.31 -0.52
CA LYS A 707 -10.18 1.52 0.30
C LYS A 707 -10.34 1.77 1.79
N GLY A 708 -9.54 2.66 2.38
CA GLY A 708 -9.45 2.81 3.83
C GLY A 708 -10.53 3.70 4.46
N LEU A 709 -11.26 4.48 3.66
CA LEU A 709 -12.19 5.50 4.18
C LEU A 709 -13.29 4.92 5.08
N ALA A 710 -13.99 3.87 4.62
CA ALA A 710 -15.09 3.26 5.38
C ALA A 710 -14.61 2.69 6.73
N GLU A 711 -13.43 2.07 6.77
CA GLU A 711 -12.81 1.57 8.00
C GLU A 711 -12.53 2.70 8.99
N LYS A 712 -12.08 3.87 8.50
CA LYS A 712 -11.81 5.05 9.34
C LYS A 712 -13.07 5.66 9.91
N MET A 713 -14.15 5.72 9.12
CA MET A 713 -15.45 6.21 9.58
C MET A 713 -16.02 5.30 10.66
N MET A 714 -16.07 3.98 10.43
CA MET A 714 -16.56 3.04 11.44
C MET A 714 -15.71 3.09 12.71
N SER A 715 -14.38 3.14 12.58
CA SER A 715 -13.47 3.28 13.74
C SER A 715 -13.64 4.59 14.51
N ALA A 716 -14.14 5.65 13.86
CA ALA A 716 -14.48 6.90 14.53
C ALA A 716 -15.84 6.80 15.24
N CYS A 717 -16.79 6.03 14.73
CA CYS A 717 -18.12 5.83 15.34
C CYS A 717 -18.17 4.79 16.47
N ASP A 718 -17.05 4.13 16.76
CA ASP A 718 -16.92 3.18 17.87
C ASP A 718 -16.73 3.93 19.20
N ASP A 719 -17.82 4.02 19.98
CA ASP A 719 -17.86 4.72 21.28
C ASP A 719 -17.03 4.05 22.38
N SER A 720 -16.53 2.82 22.16
CA SER A 720 -15.56 2.18 23.05
C SER A 720 -14.22 2.92 23.12
N GLN A 721 -13.99 3.89 22.23
CA GLN A 721 -12.79 4.72 22.18
C GLN A 721 -12.99 6.17 22.66
N SER A 722 -14.14 6.49 23.27
CA SER A 722 -14.25 7.67 24.14
C SER A 722 -13.37 7.45 25.37
N GLU A 723 -12.58 8.44 25.81
CA GLU A 723 -11.71 8.35 26.99
C GLU A 723 -12.50 7.85 28.21
N LYS A 724 -12.45 6.54 28.49
CA LYS A 724 -12.94 5.96 29.73
C LYS A 724 -11.89 6.20 30.81
N LEU A 725 -12.28 6.96 31.83
CA LEU A 725 -11.58 7.06 33.11
C LEU A 725 -11.31 5.64 33.68
N PRO A 726 -10.18 5.41 34.38
CA PRO A 726 -9.82 4.09 34.89
C PRO A 726 -10.82 3.57 35.93
N LEU A 727 -11.06 2.26 35.89
CA LEU A 727 -11.90 1.49 36.83
C LEU A 727 -11.27 1.39 38.25
N PRO A 728 -12.06 1.03 39.30
CA PRO A 728 -11.69 1.15 40.72
C PRO A 728 -10.53 0.25 41.19
N GLN A 729 -9.65 0.81 42.03
CA GLN A 729 -8.38 0.22 42.50
C GLN A 729 -8.47 -1.10 43.32
N GLY A 730 -9.64 -1.49 43.85
CA GLY A 730 -9.75 -2.59 44.83
C GLY A 730 -9.64 -4.02 44.27
N ILE A 731 -10.09 -4.27 43.04
CA ILE A 731 -10.05 -5.61 42.40
C ILE A 731 -8.65 -5.88 41.79
N MET A 732 -7.98 -4.82 41.37
CA MET A 732 -6.71 -4.83 40.64
C MET A 732 -5.54 -5.32 41.49
N GLN A 733 -5.51 -4.95 42.77
CA GLN A 733 -4.45 -5.33 43.70
C GLN A 733 -4.43 -6.83 44.03
N LYS A 734 -5.56 -7.54 43.88
CA LYS A 734 -5.64 -8.98 44.14
C LYS A 734 -5.07 -9.79 42.98
N VAL A 735 -5.42 -9.43 41.74
CA VAL A 735 -4.91 -10.07 40.51
C VAL A 735 -3.40 -9.88 40.37
N GLU A 736 -2.91 -8.67 40.64
CA GLU A 736 -1.47 -8.33 40.63
C GLU A 736 -0.69 -9.24 41.60
N LYS A 737 -1.13 -9.31 42.88
CA LYS A 737 -0.47 -10.14 43.89
C LYS A 737 -0.50 -11.64 43.60
N ASP A 738 -1.55 -12.14 42.95
CA ASP A 738 -1.67 -13.57 42.62
C ASP A 738 -0.81 -13.95 41.41
N LEU A 739 -0.61 -13.05 40.44
CA LEU A 739 0.35 -13.23 39.34
C LEU A 739 1.81 -13.13 39.82
N GLU A 740 2.11 -12.18 40.71
CA GLU A 740 3.46 -12.05 41.28
C GLU A 740 3.89 -13.29 42.07
N LYS A 741 2.98 -13.96 42.79
CA LYS A 741 3.28 -15.23 43.49
C LYS A 741 3.68 -16.38 42.56
N GLN A 742 3.24 -16.34 41.30
CA GLN A 742 3.55 -17.36 40.29
C GLN A 742 4.86 -17.07 39.55
N LEU A 743 5.34 -15.82 39.62
CA LEU A 743 6.49 -15.35 38.86
C LEU A 743 7.76 -16.13 39.25
N GLY A 744 8.43 -16.69 38.26
CA GLY A 744 9.65 -17.50 38.47
C GLY A 744 9.41 -18.89 39.06
N ASN A 745 8.16 -19.22 39.44
CA ASN A 745 7.80 -20.55 39.90
C ASN A 745 7.24 -21.40 38.73
N TYR A 746 8.09 -22.24 38.14
CA TYR A 746 7.76 -23.12 37.03
C TYR A 746 7.35 -24.54 37.51
N SER A 747 6.64 -24.66 38.65
CA SER A 747 6.37 -25.95 39.32
C SER A 747 5.46 -26.94 38.56
N SER A 748 4.88 -26.56 37.42
CA SER A 748 3.94 -27.41 36.65
C SER A 748 4.59 -28.22 35.51
N TYR A 749 5.88 -28.02 35.22
CA TYR A 749 6.58 -28.70 34.13
C TYR A 749 7.28 -29.99 34.61
N GLY A 750 7.27 -31.04 33.78
CA GLY A 750 7.88 -32.33 34.13
C GLY A 750 6.92 -33.48 34.44
N LYS A 751 5.77 -33.58 33.75
CA LYS A 751 4.80 -34.69 33.91
C LYS A 751 5.42 -36.10 33.76
N ALA A 752 6.55 -36.25 33.06
CA ALA A 752 7.19 -37.54 32.82
C ALA A 752 8.04 -38.08 34.00
N PHE A 753 8.42 -37.24 34.98
CA PHE A 753 9.41 -37.62 36.01
C PHE A 753 8.91 -37.50 37.46
N GLY A 754 7.60 -37.26 37.65
CA GLY A 754 6.99 -37.07 38.98
C GLY A 754 7.30 -35.68 39.58
N ALA A 755 6.29 -35.03 40.15
CA ALA A 755 6.31 -33.62 40.57
C ALA A 755 7.22 -33.28 41.79
N SER A 756 8.22 -34.09 42.13
CA SER A 756 8.98 -33.96 43.40
C SER A 756 10.38 -33.34 43.28
N GLN A 757 10.94 -33.18 42.07
CA GLN A 757 12.28 -32.57 41.89
C GLN A 757 12.17 -31.12 41.41
N THR A 758 12.93 -30.20 42.03
CA THR A 758 13.06 -28.82 41.54
C THR A 758 13.82 -28.81 40.21
N GLY A 759 13.53 -27.86 39.31
CA GLY A 759 14.18 -27.80 38.00
C GLY A 759 15.71 -27.74 38.07
N GLN A 760 16.27 -27.14 39.12
CA GLN A 760 17.72 -27.14 39.37
C GLN A 760 18.26 -28.54 39.71
N ALA A 761 17.55 -29.30 40.55
CA ALA A 761 17.92 -30.68 40.86
C ALA A 761 17.85 -31.58 39.63
N PHE A 762 16.83 -31.39 38.79
CA PHE A 762 16.66 -32.11 37.52
C PHE A 762 17.84 -31.86 36.56
N VAL A 763 18.23 -30.59 36.40
CA VAL A 763 19.39 -30.19 35.58
C VAL A 763 20.69 -30.73 36.16
N ASN A 764 20.92 -30.61 37.47
CA ASN A 764 22.15 -31.08 38.11
C ASN A 764 22.34 -32.60 38.01
N ALA A 765 21.24 -33.36 37.94
CA ALA A 765 21.29 -34.81 37.77
C ALA A 765 21.70 -35.27 36.36
N ARG A 766 21.62 -34.37 35.36
CA ARG A 766 21.79 -34.71 33.93
C ARG A 766 22.93 -33.97 33.24
N LEU A 767 23.23 -32.77 33.70
CA LEU A 767 24.28 -31.91 33.14
C LEU A 767 25.38 -31.72 34.19
N ASP A 768 26.63 -31.92 33.79
CA ASP A 768 27.79 -31.56 34.61
C ASP A 768 28.05 -30.04 34.62
N GLU A 769 29.11 -29.60 35.30
CA GLU A 769 29.43 -28.17 35.41
C GLU A 769 29.74 -27.51 34.06
N GLY A 770 30.41 -28.22 33.14
CA GLY A 770 30.74 -27.71 31.81
C GLY A 770 29.50 -27.54 30.94
N ALA A 771 28.61 -28.54 30.94
CA ALA A 771 27.35 -28.49 30.20
C ALA A 771 26.38 -27.44 30.76
N ARG A 772 26.34 -27.25 32.09
CA ARG A 772 25.53 -26.18 32.72
C ARG A 772 26.00 -24.78 32.32
N LYS A 773 27.29 -24.58 32.08
CA LYS A 773 27.80 -23.29 31.59
C LYS A 773 27.19 -22.92 30.24
N HIS A 774 27.10 -23.89 29.32
CA HIS A 774 26.43 -23.70 28.03
C HIS A 774 24.93 -23.43 28.16
N LEU A 775 24.25 -24.12 29.09
CA LEU A 775 22.83 -23.90 29.36
C LEU A 775 22.55 -22.47 29.87
N TYR A 776 23.44 -21.92 30.71
CA TYR A 776 23.28 -20.61 31.35
C TYR A 776 24.01 -19.47 30.61
N GLU A 777 24.42 -19.70 29.37
CA GLU A 777 25.12 -18.72 28.55
C GLU A 777 24.32 -17.39 28.45
N GLY A 778 25.02 -16.28 28.71
CA GLY A 778 24.47 -14.93 28.63
C GLY A 778 23.80 -14.39 29.90
N ILE A 779 23.55 -15.22 30.92
CA ILE A 779 22.89 -14.76 32.17
C ILE A 779 23.69 -13.66 32.88
N GLU A 780 24.98 -13.89 33.13
CA GLU A 780 25.86 -12.93 33.81
C GLU A 780 26.01 -11.62 33.01
N ALA A 781 26.16 -11.73 31.69
CA ALA A 781 26.27 -10.58 30.80
C ALA A 781 24.97 -9.73 30.73
N TYR A 782 23.81 -10.34 30.97
CA TYR A 782 22.55 -9.64 31.11
C TYR A 782 22.44 -8.96 32.48
N GLN A 783 22.75 -9.69 33.57
CA GLN A 783 22.71 -9.16 34.94
C GLN A 783 23.59 -7.91 35.08
N ASN A 784 24.80 -7.92 34.51
CA ASN A 784 25.72 -6.77 34.51
C ASN A 784 25.17 -5.53 33.78
N ARG A 785 24.16 -5.69 32.91
CA ARG A 785 23.51 -4.59 32.16
C ARG A 785 22.08 -4.32 32.61
N HIS A 786 21.54 -5.12 33.54
CA HIS A 786 20.14 -5.05 33.97
C HIS A 786 19.77 -3.65 34.47
N PHE A 787 20.54 -3.12 35.42
CA PHE A 787 20.32 -1.79 35.98
C PHE A 787 20.35 -0.69 34.90
N ALA A 788 21.30 -0.76 33.96
CA ALA A 788 21.37 0.19 32.86
C ALA A 788 20.14 0.12 31.94
N LEU A 789 19.66 -1.09 31.63
CA LEU A 789 18.42 -1.30 30.88
C LEU A 789 17.20 -0.73 31.63
N MET A 790 17.14 -0.92 32.95
CA MET A 790 16.08 -0.38 33.82
C MET A 790 16.06 1.14 33.77
N VAL A 791 17.22 1.77 34.00
CA VAL A 791 17.40 3.23 33.92
C VAL A 791 17.01 3.74 32.54
N ASP A 792 17.45 3.08 31.47
CA ASP A 792 17.11 3.46 30.09
C ASP A 792 15.60 3.37 29.82
N TYR A 793 14.94 2.32 30.32
CA TYR A 793 13.50 2.14 30.18
C TYR A 793 12.73 3.22 30.96
N CYS A 794 13.05 3.43 32.23
CA CYS A 794 12.42 4.45 33.06
C CYS A 794 12.63 5.84 32.47
N ASN A 795 13.85 6.17 32.03
CA ASN A 795 14.15 7.43 31.35
C ASN A 795 13.38 7.58 30.05
N LYS A 796 13.26 6.52 29.24
CA LYS A 796 12.55 6.54 27.96
C LYS A 796 11.06 6.84 28.15
N PHE A 797 10.44 6.30 29.19
CA PHE A 797 9.01 6.45 29.47
C PHE A 797 8.67 7.43 30.60
N LYS A 798 9.68 8.13 31.16
CA LYS A 798 9.55 9.11 32.25
C LYS A 798 8.93 8.53 33.53
N LEU A 799 9.35 7.31 33.87
CA LEU A 799 8.94 6.66 35.12
C LEU A 799 9.98 6.96 36.21
N PRO A 800 9.58 6.98 37.49
CA PRO A 800 10.55 6.99 38.59
C PRO A 800 11.48 5.77 38.47
N ILE A 801 12.75 5.96 38.80
CA ILE A 801 13.73 4.88 38.85
C ILE A 801 13.65 4.25 40.25
N PRO A 802 13.18 3.01 40.39
CA PRO A 802 13.13 2.33 41.68
C PRO A 802 14.47 1.67 42.01
N ASP A 803 14.54 1.05 43.19
CA ASP A 803 15.66 0.20 43.58
C ASP A 803 15.81 -1.00 42.62
N ASP A 804 17.05 -1.42 42.37
CA ASP A 804 17.34 -2.53 41.45
C ASP A 804 16.75 -3.85 41.98
N SER A 805 15.81 -4.42 41.23
CA SER A 805 15.21 -5.72 41.51
C SER A 805 15.46 -6.65 40.32
N PRO A 806 15.95 -7.88 40.52
CA PRO A 806 16.27 -8.82 39.44
C PRO A 806 15.04 -9.30 38.64
N ASP A 807 13.84 -8.95 39.08
CA ASP A 807 12.55 -9.24 38.44
C ASP A 807 11.74 -7.98 38.08
N PHE A 808 12.42 -6.83 38.03
CA PHE A 808 11.80 -5.52 37.79
C PHE A 808 10.91 -5.50 36.56
N PHE A 809 11.41 -5.90 35.39
CA PHE A 809 10.65 -5.78 34.15
C PHE A 809 9.46 -6.73 34.11
N ARG A 810 9.59 -7.94 34.64
CA ARG A 810 8.47 -8.90 34.71
C ARG A 810 7.38 -8.42 35.66
N LYS A 811 7.73 -7.92 36.85
CA LYS A 811 6.77 -7.30 37.79
C LYS A 811 6.08 -6.08 37.19
N GLN A 812 6.85 -5.15 36.63
CA GLN A 812 6.29 -3.97 35.97
C GLN A 812 5.37 -4.34 34.79
N PHE A 813 5.68 -5.41 34.05
CA PHE A 813 4.81 -5.87 32.97
C PHE A 813 3.49 -6.41 33.51
N ILE A 814 3.52 -7.21 34.58
CA ILE A 814 2.32 -7.69 35.28
C ILE A 814 1.48 -6.50 35.79
N GLU A 815 2.09 -5.55 36.49
CA GLU A 815 1.43 -4.33 37.00
C GLU A 815 0.82 -3.50 35.86
N PHE A 816 1.56 -3.33 34.75
CA PHE A 816 1.07 -2.65 33.56
C PHE A 816 -0.13 -3.36 32.97
N CYS A 817 -0.05 -4.69 32.79
CA CYS A 817 -1.13 -5.51 32.27
C CYS A 817 -2.36 -5.46 33.16
N ALA A 818 -2.18 -5.55 34.49
CA ALA A 818 -3.28 -5.43 35.43
C ALA A 818 -4.01 -4.11 35.22
N ARG A 819 -3.29 -2.98 35.13
CA ARG A 819 -3.83 -1.61 35.02
C ARG A 819 -4.32 -1.20 33.64
N LYS A 820 -3.96 -1.93 32.59
CA LYS A 820 -4.28 -1.56 31.22
C LYS A 820 -5.73 -1.91 30.92
N ASP A 821 -6.49 -0.92 30.47
CA ASP A 821 -7.78 -1.18 29.82
C ASP A 821 -7.53 -1.72 28.41
N PHE A 822 -7.97 -2.95 28.15
CA PHE A 822 -7.83 -3.62 26.86
C PHE A 822 -9.12 -3.52 26.07
N THR A 823 -9.00 -3.28 24.77
CA THR A 823 -10.15 -3.25 23.87
C THR A 823 -10.53 -4.68 23.51
N ASP A 824 -11.82 -5.03 23.61
CA ASP A 824 -12.31 -6.32 23.15
C ASP A 824 -12.28 -6.44 21.63
N PHE A 825 -12.18 -7.67 21.13
CA PHE A 825 -12.24 -7.98 19.71
C PHE A 825 -13.60 -7.60 19.13
N ALA A 826 -13.62 -6.48 18.39
CA ALA A 826 -14.80 -5.93 17.71
C ALA A 826 -15.02 -6.49 16.28
N GLY A 827 -14.46 -7.66 15.96
CA GLY A 827 -14.60 -8.32 14.66
C GLY A 827 -15.60 -9.47 14.65
N ASP A 828 -15.81 -10.09 13.50
CA ASP A 828 -16.70 -11.27 13.36
C ASP A 828 -16.14 -12.47 14.15
N LYS A 829 -16.83 -12.83 15.23
CA LYS A 829 -16.47 -13.97 16.10
C LYS A 829 -16.47 -15.31 15.35
N GLY A 830 -17.30 -15.44 14.30
CA GLY A 830 -17.33 -16.63 13.43
C GLY A 830 -16.03 -16.84 12.65
N LYS A 831 -15.25 -15.78 12.42
CA LYS A 831 -13.91 -15.89 11.83
C LYS A 831 -12.90 -16.52 12.78
N ARG A 832 -13.07 -16.43 14.09
CA ARG A 832 -12.21 -17.15 15.05
C ARG A 832 -12.23 -18.66 14.78
N LYS A 833 -13.36 -19.22 14.33
CA LYS A 833 -13.47 -20.65 14.00
C LYS A 833 -12.94 -21.01 12.60
N THR A 834 -13.16 -20.14 11.62
CA THR A 834 -12.95 -20.46 10.19
C THR A 834 -11.66 -19.86 9.59
N LYS A 835 -11.25 -18.68 10.04
CA LYS A 835 -10.06 -17.92 9.61
C LYS A 835 -9.44 -17.17 10.79
N PRO A 836 -8.98 -17.87 11.83
CA PRO A 836 -8.56 -17.26 13.08
C PRO A 836 -7.44 -16.25 12.90
N GLU A 837 -6.59 -16.38 11.88
CA GLU A 837 -5.52 -15.42 11.56
C GLU A 837 -6.02 -13.99 11.34
N THR A 838 -7.28 -13.82 10.91
CA THR A 838 -7.92 -12.51 10.72
C THR A 838 -8.52 -11.92 11.99
N ALA A 839 -8.58 -12.70 13.08
CA ALA A 839 -9.10 -12.30 14.38
C ALA A 839 -7.97 -12.02 15.40
N THR A 840 -6.82 -11.54 14.92
CA THR A 840 -5.61 -11.28 15.71
C THR A 840 -5.34 -9.78 15.86
N GLN A 841 -4.47 -9.42 16.80
CA GLN A 841 -3.96 -8.05 16.96
C GLN A 841 -2.43 -8.06 17.05
N SER A 842 -1.76 -6.95 16.73
CA SER A 842 -0.31 -6.85 16.99
C SER A 842 -0.01 -6.49 18.45
N LEU A 843 1.17 -6.85 18.94
CA LEU A 843 1.60 -6.58 20.32
C LEU A 843 1.57 -5.07 20.65
N GLU A 844 1.98 -4.22 19.71
CA GLU A 844 1.99 -2.76 19.91
C GLU A 844 0.57 -2.17 19.88
N GLU A 845 -0.35 -2.74 19.12
CA GLU A 845 -1.76 -2.32 19.14
C GLU A 845 -2.45 -2.78 20.44
N LEU A 846 -2.11 -3.96 20.95
CA LEU A 846 -2.69 -4.50 22.18
C LEU A 846 -2.17 -3.79 23.44
N PHE A 847 -0.86 -3.59 23.55
CA PHE A 847 -0.22 -3.05 24.77
C PHE A 847 0.25 -1.59 24.63
N GLY A 848 0.16 -0.99 23.45
CA GLY A 848 0.78 0.30 23.16
C GLY A 848 2.32 0.23 23.09
N LYS A 849 2.96 1.34 22.75
CA LYS A 849 4.43 1.43 22.61
C LYS A 849 5.18 1.15 23.91
N GLN A 850 4.64 1.58 25.05
CA GLN A 850 5.25 1.37 26.36
C GLN A 850 5.15 -0.10 26.76
N GLY A 851 3.95 -0.66 26.76
CA GLY A 851 3.74 -2.06 27.12
C GLY A 851 4.44 -3.04 26.18
N ALA A 852 4.51 -2.76 24.88
CA ALA A 852 5.27 -3.60 23.94
C ALA A 852 6.80 -3.51 24.15
N ALA A 853 7.33 -2.36 24.60
CA ALA A 853 8.74 -2.25 24.97
C ALA A 853 9.03 -2.96 26.30
N LEU A 854 8.12 -2.82 27.27
CA LEU A 854 8.19 -3.48 28.57
C LEU A 854 8.13 -5.00 28.42
N TYR A 855 7.21 -5.53 27.61
CA TYR A 855 7.11 -6.95 27.28
C TYR A 855 8.43 -7.53 26.77
N LYS A 856 9.13 -6.82 25.88
CA LYS A 856 10.41 -7.28 25.34
C LYS A 856 11.50 -7.33 26.40
N LEU A 857 11.52 -6.35 27.30
CA LEU A 857 12.48 -6.30 28.41
C LEU A 857 12.15 -7.37 29.46
N ALA A 858 10.86 -7.59 29.76
CA ALA A 858 10.40 -8.66 30.63
C ALA A 858 10.74 -10.06 30.08
N LEU A 859 10.62 -10.26 28.76
CA LEU A 859 11.08 -11.49 28.11
C LEU A 859 12.61 -11.65 28.13
N ALA A 860 13.34 -10.56 27.93
CA ALA A 860 14.79 -10.60 28.03
C ALA A 860 15.22 -10.93 29.47
N GLU A 861 14.57 -10.35 30.47
CA GLU A 861 14.79 -10.67 31.88
C GLU A 861 14.49 -12.15 32.15
N GLU A 862 13.33 -12.66 31.73
CA GLU A 862 12.93 -14.07 31.86
C GLU A 862 13.98 -15.02 31.26
N ARG A 863 14.37 -14.78 30.00
CA ARG A 863 15.36 -15.57 29.26
C ARG A 863 16.72 -15.68 29.98
N HIS A 864 17.07 -14.69 30.78
CA HIS A 864 18.36 -14.65 31.48
C HIS A 864 18.21 -15.02 32.96
N THR A 865 17.24 -15.88 33.29
CA THR A 865 17.12 -16.50 34.61
C THR A 865 17.43 -17.99 34.57
N LYS A 866 17.97 -18.53 35.67
CA LYS A 866 18.26 -19.98 35.77
C LYS A 866 16.97 -20.78 35.85
N GLU A 867 15.97 -20.24 36.53
CA GLU A 867 14.65 -20.84 36.72
C GLU A 867 13.97 -21.12 35.37
N TYR A 868 13.96 -20.13 34.46
CA TYR A 868 13.43 -20.32 33.11
C TYR A 868 14.25 -21.34 32.31
N MET A 869 15.58 -21.22 32.27
CA MET A 869 16.42 -22.14 31.49
C MET A 869 16.33 -23.59 31.99
N ASN A 870 16.22 -23.79 33.30
CA ASN A 870 15.98 -25.10 33.90
C ASN A 870 14.62 -25.66 33.48
N ALA A 871 13.56 -24.85 33.50
CA ALA A 871 12.23 -25.27 33.09
C ALA A 871 12.17 -25.62 31.59
N VAL A 872 12.84 -24.85 30.72
CA VAL A 872 12.93 -25.17 29.29
C VAL A 872 13.71 -26.46 29.07
N PHE A 873 14.85 -26.64 29.74
CA PHE A 873 15.63 -27.88 29.63
C PHE A 873 14.81 -29.09 30.08
N GLN A 874 14.11 -28.99 31.21
CA GLN A 874 13.26 -30.04 31.74
C GLN A 874 12.10 -30.40 30.80
N GLU A 875 11.37 -29.41 30.27
CA GLU A 875 10.29 -29.64 29.29
C GLU A 875 10.82 -30.15 27.94
N SER A 876 12.07 -29.84 27.60
CA SER A 876 12.74 -30.36 26.39
C SER A 876 13.26 -31.79 26.56
N THR A 877 13.31 -32.31 27.79
CA THR A 877 13.87 -33.64 28.11
C THR A 877 12.76 -34.68 28.23
N SER A 878 12.92 -35.78 27.50
CA SER A 878 12.07 -36.96 27.58
C SER A 878 12.89 -38.18 28.02
N HIS A 879 12.24 -39.15 28.66
CA HIS A 879 12.85 -40.43 29.00
C HIS A 879 12.26 -41.55 28.16
N SER A 880 13.14 -42.38 27.61
CA SER A 880 12.78 -43.60 26.92
C SER A 880 13.16 -44.80 27.78
N GLU A 881 12.15 -45.50 28.30
CA GLU A 881 12.30 -46.74 29.08
C GLU A 881 12.98 -47.86 28.26
N GLY A 882 13.69 -48.75 28.97
CA GLY A 882 14.35 -49.94 28.40
C GLY A 882 15.87 -49.95 28.61
N ASN A 883 16.55 -50.83 27.88
CA ASN A 883 18.00 -50.97 27.94
C ASN A 883 18.71 -49.67 27.50
N LYS A 884 19.82 -49.35 28.13
CA LYS A 884 20.67 -48.21 27.79
C LYS A 884 21.23 -48.38 26.39
N TRP A 885 21.19 -47.33 25.57
CA TRP A 885 21.81 -47.36 24.25
C TRP A 885 23.34 -47.27 24.37
N SER A 886 24.05 -48.12 23.62
CA SER A 886 25.53 -48.12 23.61
C SER A 886 26.10 -46.86 22.92
N THR A 887 25.27 -46.16 22.13
CA THR A 887 25.60 -44.90 21.45
C THR A 887 24.43 -43.92 21.54
N ARG A 888 24.71 -42.64 21.81
CA ARG A 888 23.67 -41.60 21.83
C ARG A 888 23.17 -41.29 20.41
N PRO A 889 21.85 -41.19 20.18
CA PRO A 889 21.34 -40.72 18.90
C PRO A 889 21.39 -39.21 18.79
N VAL A 890 21.70 -38.72 17.58
CA VAL A 890 21.42 -37.34 17.16
C VAL A 890 20.42 -37.39 16.00
N ILE A 891 19.16 -37.10 16.31
CA ILE A 891 18.02 -37.23 15.39
C ILE A 891 17.70 -35.87 14.77
N ILE A 892 17.95 -35.72 13.47
CA ILE A 892 17.66 -34.51 12.71
C ILE A 892 16.29 -34.66 12.05
N VAL A 893 15.34 -33.80 12.43
CA VAL A 893 13.97 -33.83 11.90
C VAL A 893 13.76 -32.64 10.97
N ALA A 894 13.79 -32.91 9.67
CA ALA A 894 13.75 -31.91 8.61
C ALA A 894 12.35 -31.79 7.97
N GLY A 895 11.88 -30.56 7.79
CA GLY A 895 10.66 -30.29 7.02
C GLY A 895 10.12 -28.88 7.24
N PRO A 896 9.12 -28.45 6.45
CA PRO A 896 8.48 -27.14 6.59
C PRO A 896 8.00 -26.83 8.01
N SER A 897 7.90 -25.56 8.36
CA SER A 897 7.31 -25.14 9.63
C SER A 897 5.86 -25.66 9.74
N ALA A 898 5.44 -26.13 10.92
CA ALA A 898 4.13 -26.76 11.19
C ALA A 898 3.81 -28.09 10.49
N CYS A 899 4.78 -28.77 9.87
CA CYS A 899 4.52 -30.05 9.19
C CYS A 899 4.39 -31.30 10.10
N GLY A 900 4.39 -31.15 11.42
CA GLY A 900 4.33 -32.29 12.37
C GLY A 900 5.70 -32.83 12.82
N LYS A 901 6.74 -31.99 12.87
CA LYS A 901 8.10 -32.39 13.27
C LYS A 901 8.18 -33.01 14.68
N SER A 902 7.41 -32.52 15.65
CA SER A 902 7.42 -33.07 17.02
C SER A 902 6.87 -34.51 17.04
N THR A 903 5.82 -34.80 16.28
CA THR A 903 5.31 -36.16 16.12
C THR A 903 6.32 -37.06 15.40
N ALA A 904 6.99 -36.52 14.38
CA ALA A 904 8.05 -37.24 13.68
C ALA A 904 9.27 -37.53 14.55
N ALA A 905 9.61 -36.64 15.48
CA ALA A 905 10.65 -36.87 16.48
C ALA A 905 10.30 -38.02 17.43
N ASN A 906 9.06 -38.09 17.93
CA ASN A 906 8.66 -39.19 18.80
C ASN A 906 8.68 -40.54 18.06
N ALA A 907 8.17 -40.56 16.82
CA ALA A 907 8.22 -41.75 15.98
C ALA A 907 9.68 -42.19 15.67
N ALA A 908 10.59 -41.23 15.56
CA ALA A 908 12.03 -41.48 15.41
C ALA A 908 12.64 -42.19 16.60
N ILE A 909 12.31 -41.72 17.80
CA ILE A 909 12.83 -42.24 19.06
C ILE A 909 12.41 -43.69 19.21
N GLU A 910 11.15 -44.02 18.87
CA GLU A 910 10.67 -45.40 18.86
C GLU A 910 11.40 -46.29 17.84
N GLN A 911 11.73 -45.77 16.66
CA GLN A 911 12.54 -46.52 15.68
C GLN A 911 14.02 -46.62 16.07
N ALA A 912 14.55 -45.62 16.78
CA ALA A 912 15.90 -45.68 17.31
C ALA A 912 16.05 -46.80 18.35
N LYS A 913 15.00 -47.11 19.13
CA LYS A 913 14.99 -48.26 20.06
C LYS A 913 15.26 -49.59 19.38
N SER A 914 14.78 -49.79 18.14
CA SER A 914 14.97 -51.04 17.40
C SER A 914 16.26 -51.07 16.58
N ALA A 915 16.82 -49.91 16.25
CA ALA A 915 17.96 -49.78 15.35
C ALA A 915 19.32 -49.57 16.06
N LEU A 916 19.33 -49.04 17.29
CA LEU A 916 20.56 -48.79 18.04
C LEU A 916 20.95 -49.99 18.89
N PRO A 917 22.26 -50.29 19.01
CA PRO A 917 22.75 -51.30 19.94
C PRO A 917 22.43 -50.89 21.38
N THR A 918 22.07 -51.87 22.22
CA THR A 918 21.72 -51.65 23.63
C THR A 918 22.60 -52.50 24.54
N ASP A 919 22.88 -51.98 25.74
CA ASP A 919 23.52 -52.71 26.82
C ASP A 919 22.45 -53.50 27.59
N PRO A 920 22.46 -54.85 27.53
CA PRO A 920 21.45 -55.67 28.18
C PRO A 920 21.53 -55.67 29.72
N GLU A 921 22.61 -55.15 30.31
CA GLU A 921 22.82 -55.13 31.76
C GLU A 921 22.44 -53.78 32.41
N ASP A 922 22.22 -52.72 31.61
CA ASP A 922 21.84 -51.38 32.09
C ASP A 922 20.40 -51.02 31.68
N PHE A 923 19.48 -51.03 32.66
CA PHE A 923 18.06 -50.70 32.48
C PHE A 923 17.73 -49.27 32.92
N SER A 924 18.72 -48.38 33.05
CA SER A 924 18.50 -46.98 33.45
C SER A 924 17.76 -46.13 32.41
N GLY A 925 17.48 -46.68 31.23
CA GLY A 925 16.78 -46.00 30.15
C GLY A 925 17.60 -44.88 29.49
N ASN A 926 16.96 -44.12 28.61
CA ASN A 926 17.64 -43.14 27.75
C ASN A 926 16.97 -41.77 27.85
N ASP A 927 17.70 -40.78 28.39
CA ASP A 927 17.29 -39.38 28.36
C ASP A 927 17.59 -38.77 26.99
N ILE A 928 16.62 -38.02 26.46
CA ILE A 928 16.68 -37.43 25.13
C ILE A 928 16.16 -35.99 25.19
N VAL A 929 16.95 -35.05 24.70
CA VAL A 929 16.62 -33.61 24.69
C VAL A 929 16.26 -33.15 23.28
N ALA A 930 15.10 -32.51 23.15
CA ALA A 930 14.67 -31.85 21.94
C ALA A 930 15.08 -30.37 21.93
N ALA A 931 16.06 -30.00 21.10
CA ALA A 931 16.45 -28.61 20.88
C ALA A 931 15.44 -27.90 19.96
N ASP A 932 14.22 -27.67 20.46
CA ASP A 932 13.12 -27.03 19.74
C ASP A 932 12.84 -25.62 20.28
N GLY A 933 12.95 -24.61 19.40
CA GLY A 933 12.56 -23.23 19.73
C GLY A 933 11.05 -23.06 20.02
N GLY A 934 10.22 -24.08 19.77
CA GLY A 934 8.86 -24.20 20.27
C GLY A 934 8.79 -24.26 21.80
N VAL A 935 9.60 -25.09 22.44
CA VAL A 935 9.54 -25.33 23.90
C VAL A 935 9.88 -24.07 24.68
N ALA A 936 10.91 -23.32 24.27
CA ALA A 936 11.25 -22.03 24.87
C ALA A 936 10.05 -21.06 24.89
N ARG A 937 9.25 -21.04 23.82
CA ARG A 937 8.06 -20.19 23.71
C ARG A 937 6.89 -20.73 24.53
N GLU A 938 6.75 -22.04 24.65
CA GLU A 938 5.72 -22.73 25.42
C GLU A 938 5.95 -22.70 26.94
N VAL A 939 7.18 -22.43 27.40
CA VAL A 939 7.52 -22.30 28.83
C VAL A 939 7.41 -20.86 29.34
N SER A 940 7.60 -19.85 28.47
CA SER A 940 7.67 -18.43 28.87
C SER A 940 6.37 -17.91 29.51
N GLN A 941 6.45 -17.52 30.78
CA GLN A 941 5.35 -16.94 31.56
C GLN A 941 4.88 -15.60 30.98
N MET A 942 5.82 -14.73 30.55
CA MET A 942 5.46 -13.42 29.99
C MET A 942 4.75 -13.56 28.64
N ARG A 943 5.19 -14.50 27.81
CA ARG A 943 4.52 -14.82 26.55
C ARG A 943 3.12 -15.38 26.80
N LYS A 944 2.96 -16.27 27.78
CA LYS A 944 1.65 -16.82 28.18
C LYS A 944 0.69 -15.75 28.66
N LEU A 945 1.15 -14.84 29.52
CA LEU A 945 0.33 -13.73 30.02
C LEU A 945 -0.18 -12.86 28.86
N ALA A 946 0.71 -12.50 27.92
CA ALA A 946 0.33 -11.71 26.75
C ALA A 946 -0.73 -12.41 25.88
N ILE A 947 -0.60 -13.72 25.68
CA ILE A 947 -1.57 -14.53 24.92
C ILE A 947 -2.90 -14.65 25.66
N GLN A 948 -2.87 -14.92 26.97
CA GLN A 948 -4.08 -15.01 27.80
C GLN A 948 -4.87 -13.70 27.75
N LEU A 949 -4.21 -12.55 27.87
CA LEU A 949 -4.86 -11.24 27.77
C LEU A 949 -5.48 -11.03 26.38
N ALA A 950 -4.77 -11.36 25.30
CA ALA A 950 -5.35 -11.27 23.96
C ALA A 950 -6.59 -12.17 23.80
N VAL A 951 -6.50 -13.41 24.28
CA VAL A 951 -7.58 -14.41 24.22
C VAL A 951 -8.79 -14.01 25.07
N GLU A 952 -8.55 -13.47 26.26
CA GLU A 952 -9.58 -13.01 27.19
C GLU A 952 -10.40 -11.88 26.57
N HIS A 953 -9.73 -10.96 25.87
CA HIS A 953 -10.34 -9.89 25.09
C HIS A 953 -10.82 -10.35 23.71
N GLY A 954 -10.97 -11.65 23.49
CA GLY A 954 -11.63 -12.20 22.31
C GLY A 954 -10.78 -12.23 21.03
N TYR A 955 -9.48 -11.97 21.10
CA TYR A 955 -8.58 -12.16 19.96
C TYR A 955 -8.14 -13.61 19.88
N SER A 956 -8.04 -14.16 18.67
CA SER A 956 -7.53 -15.52 18.45
C SER A 956 -6.05 -15.68 18.78
N GLY A 957 -5.31 -14.57 18.90
CA GLY A 957 -3.90 -14.51 19.30
C GLY A 957 -3.24 -13.19 18.88
N ILE A 958 -1.92 -13.12 19.01
CA ILE A 958 -1.13 -11.93 18.64
C ILE A 958 -0.27 -12.23 17.40
N ASN A 959 -0.49 -11.48 16.31
CA ASN A 959 0.06 -11.84 14.98
C ASN A 959 1.58 -11.68 14.84
N ASP A 960 2.18 -10.73 15.54
CA ASP A 960 3.60 -10.42 15.47
C ASP A 960 4.38 -10.91 16.71
N LEU A 961 3.72 -11.62 17.63
CA LEU A 961 4.30 -12.05 18.90
C LEU A 961 5.57 -12.87 18.72
N HIS A 962 5.61 -13.76 17.72
CA HIS A 962 6.83 -14.53 17.43
C HIS A 962 8.03 -13.63 17.12
N ASN A 963 7.84 -12.62 16.29
CA ASN A 963 8.90 -11.67 15.93
C ASN A 963 9.29 -10.78 17.10
N LYS A 964 8.35 -10.51 18.02
CA LYS A 964 8.60 -9.70 19.23
C LYS A 964 9.22 -10.49 20.38
N SER A 965 9.22 -11.83 20.31
CA SER A 965 9.88 -12.72 21.27
C SER A 965 11.18 -13.32 20.73
N ASN A 966 11.87 -12.64 19.81
CA ASN A 966 13.09 -13.13 19.18
C ASN A 966 14.23 -13.42 20.16
N VAL A 967 14.24 -12.79 21.35
CA VAL A 967 15.19 -13.08 22.43
C VAL A 967 15.14 -14.54 22.93
N LEU A 968 14.02 -15.23 22.69
CA LEU A 968 13.88 -16.66 23.00
C LEU A 968 14.50 -17.57 21.92
N GLY A 969 14.93 -17.01 20.77
CA GLY A 969 15.51 -17.79 19.67
C GLY A 969 16.79 -18.50 20.05
N ASP A 970 17.66 -17.81 20.79
CA ASP A 970 18.99 -18.30 21.18
C ASP A 970 18.92 -19.38 22.29
N VAL A 971 17.74 -19.65 22.85
CA VAL A 971 17.54 -20.74 23.83
C VAL A 971 17.84 -22.09 23.22
N LYS A 972 17.46 -22.30 21.95
CA LYS A 972 17.69 -23.55 21.22
C LYS A 972 19.18 -23.90 21.19
N ASP A 973 20.02 -22.91 20.95
CA ASP A 973 21.47 -23.10 20.84
C ASP A 973 22.10 -23.40 22.20
N CYS A 974 21.65 -22.73 23.28
CA CYS A 974 22.08 -23.06 24.64
C CYS A 974 21.73 -24.51 25.04
N ILE A 975 20.52 -24.97 24.71
CA ILE A 975 20.09 -26.36 24.98
C ILE A 975 20.91 -27.34 24.15
N LEU A 976 21.12 -27.03 22.87
CA LEU A 976 21.86 -27.89 21.95
C LEU A 976 23.32 -28.05 22.38
N GLU A 977 24.01 -26.96 22.71
CA GLU A 977 25.41 -27.00 23.16
C GLU A 977 25.55 -27.68 24.54
N ALA A 978 24.60 -27.46 25.46
CA ALA A 978 24.56 -28.19 26.73
C ALA A 978 24.38 -29.70 26.52
N ALA A 979 23.52 -30.10 25.57
CA ALA A 979 23.31 -31.49 25.23
C ALA A 979 24.53 -32.13 24.53
N TYR A 980 25.18 -31.40 23.61
CA TYR A 980 26.41 -31.84 22.96
C TYR A 980 27.56 -32.06 23.94
N ALA A 981 27.67 -31.21 24.96
CA ALA A 981 28.64 -31.34 26.04
C ALA A 981 28.39 -32.55 26.96
N THR A 982 27.25 -33.25 26.83
CA THR A 982 26.85 -34.37 27.70
C THR A 982 26.85 -35.70 26.93
N ASP A 983 27.83 -36.58 27.19
CA ASP A 983 28.10 -37.78 26.39
C ASP A 983 26.93 -38.80 26.35
N ASN A 984 26.13 -38.90 27.42
CA ASN A 984 25.05 -39.90 27.56
C ASN A 984 23.63 -39.36 27.28
N LEU A 985 23.53 -38.18 26.65
CA LEU A 985 22.26 -37.51 26.38
C LEU A 985 21.94 -37.55 24.88
N GLY A 986 20.83 -38.19 24.51
CA GLY A 986 20.33 -38.19 23.14
C GLY A 986 19.83 -36.80 22.73
N VAL A 987 19.90 -36.47 21.44
CA VAL A 987 19.50 -35.14 20.94
C VAL A 987 18.53 -35.26 19.77
N VAL A 988 17.45 -34.47 19.80
CA VAL A 988 16.56 -34.26 18.65
C VAL A 988 16.71 -32.81 18.17
N ILE A 989 16.91 -32.62 16.87
CA ILE A 989 17.11 -31.32 16.23
C ILE A 989 16.03 -31.10 15.16
N PRO A 990 14.88 -30.49 15.52
CA PRO A 990 13.88 -30.07 14.55
C PRO A 990 14.38 -28.85 13.76
N GLU A 991 14.45 -28.95 12.44
CA GLU A 991 14.99 -27.89 11.59
C GLU A 991 14.25 -27.73 10.25
N THR A 992 14.21 -26.50 9.73
CA THR A 992 13.51 -26.17 8.48
C THR A 992 14.48 -25.98 7.31
N PHE A 993 15.78 -25.76 7.58
CA PHE A 993 16.85 -25.64 6.57
C PHE A 993 16.61 -24.58 5.49
N SER A 994 15.95 -23.47 5.85
CA SER A 994 15.68 -22.34 4.94
C SER A 994 16.95 -21.64 4.38
N HIS A 995 18.14 -22.00 4.88
CA HIS A 995 19.44 -21.53 4.41
C HIS A 995 20.39 -22.71 4.18
N ALA A 996 20.95 -22.86 2.98
CA ALA A 996 21.74 -24.04 2.61
C ALA A 996 23.07 -24.20 3.39
N LYS A 997 23.63 -23.10 3.95
CA LYS A 997 24.92 -23.11 4.67
C LYS A 997 24.86 -23.78 6.06
N THR A 998 23.68 -24.05 6.62
CA THR A 998 23.52 -24.56 8.00
C THR A 998 23.70 -26.08 8.14
N SER A 999 23.54 -26.87 7.06
CA SER A 999 23.66 -28.34 7.13
C SER A 999 25.10 -28.83 7.29
N THR A 1000 26.05 -28.25 6.56
CA THR A 1000 27.46 -28.67 6.58
C THR A 1000 28.14 -28.41 7.92
N SER A 1001 27.89 -27.26 8.53
CA SER A 1001 28.45 -26.93 9.86
C SER A 1001 27.84 -27.81 10.96
N MET A 1002 26.55 -28.16 10.85
CA MET A 1002 25.88 -29.06 11.79
C MET A 1002 26.47 -30.46 11.74
N PHE A 1003 26.69 -31.03 10.54
CA PHE A 1003 27.28 -32.37 10.42
C PHE A 1003 28.71 -32.40 10.96
N ALA A 1004 29.54 -31.40 10.63
CA ALA A 1004 30.89 -31.30 11.17
C ALA A 1004 30.92 -31.20 12.70
N ARG A 1005 29.91 -30.59 13.32
CA ARG A 1005 29.77 -30.54 14.78
C ARG A 1005 29.36 -31.90 15.35
N ILE A 1006 28.47 -32.62 14.68
CA ILE A 1006 28.03 -33.97 15.08
C ILE A 1006 29.20 -34.97 15.00
N ASP A 1007 30.06 -34.87 13.97
CA ASP A 1007 31.24 -35.75 13.82
C ASP A 1007 32.24 -35.63 14.98
N GLN A 1008 32.24 -34.51 15.71
CA GLN A 1008 33.11 -34.29 16.87
C GLN A 1008 32.57 -34.93 18.16
N LEU A 1009 31.33 -35.43 18.15
CA LEU A 1009 30.65 -35.99 19.31
C LEU A 1009 31.06 -37.46 19.51
N LYS A 1010 31.45 -37.81 20.74
CA LYS A 1010 31.78 -39.20 21.11
C LYS A 1010 30.53 -40.08 21.09
N ASN A 1011 30.72 -41.37 20.78
CA ASN A 1011 29.70 -42.43 20.86
C ASN A 1011 28.34 -42.04 20.27
N THR A 1012 28.33 -41.40 19.09
CA THR A 1012 27.14 -40.78 18.50
C THR A 1012 26.70 -41.48 17.21
N THR A 1013 25.40 -41.70 17.05
CA THR A 1013 24.79 -42.19 15.81
C THR A 1013 23.84 -41.15 15.22
N PRO A 1014 24.14 -40.58 14.03
CA PRO A 1014 23.28 -39.61 13.39
C PRO A 1014 22.09 -40.30 12.69
N ILE A 1015 20.89 -39.75 12.89
CA ILE A 1015 19.65 -40.24 12.29
C ILE A 1015 18.97 -39.08 11.57
N TRP A 1016 18.56 -39.27 10.31
CA TRP A 1016 17.88 -38.24 9.52
C TRP A 1016 16.42 -38.58 9.26
N ILE A 1017 15.54 -37.59 9.37
CA ILE A 1017 14.11 -37.76 9.11
C ILE A 1017 13.60 -36.61 8.27
N ARG A 1018 12.92 -36.93 7.17
CA ARG A 1018 12.21 -35.91 6.38
C ARG A 1018 10.71 -36.12 6.48
N VAL A 1019 9.98 -35.04 6.77
CA VAL A 1019 8.51 -35.03 6.77
C VAL A 1019 7.99 -34.57 5.40
N THR A 1020 7.13 -35.38 4.76
CA THR A 1020 6.64 -35.16 3.39
C THR A 1020 5.14 -35.45 3.24
N GLY A 1021 4.53 -35.07 2.10
CA GLY A 1021 3.20 -35.53 1.69
C GLY A 1021 3.23 -36.88 0.95
N GLU A 1022 2.06 -37.46 0.68
CA GLU A 1022 1.90 -38.88 0.26
C GLU A 1022 2.34 -39.24 -1.18
N ASN A 1023 2.42 -38.30 -2.12
CA ASN A 1023 2.66 -38.66 -3.53
C ASN A 1023 4.13 -38.59 -3.96
N LYS A 1024 4.69 -39.74 -4.36
CA LYS A 1024 6.07 -39.92 -4.85
C LYS A 1024 6.09 -40.20 -6.37
N SER A 1025 6.06 -39.21 -7.27
CA SER A 1025 6.59 -39.36 -8.66
C SER A 1025 6.55 -38.07 -9.54
N ILE A 1026 7.76 -37.56 -9.82
CA ILE A 1026 8.30 -36.96 -11.06
C ILE A 1026 7.72 -35.62 -11.60
N PHE A 1027 8.08 -34.56 -10.88
CA PHE A 1027 8.83 -33.37 -11.31
C PHE A 1027 8.37 -32.41 -12.43
N SER A 1028 7.38 -32.69 -13.29
CA SER A 1028 6.92 -31.66 -14.27
C SER A 1028 5.42 -31.42 -14.34
N ALA A 1029 4.57 -32.40 -14.02
CA ALA A 1029 3.11 -32.21 -13.88
C ALA A 1029 2.66 -31.92 -12.43
N LEU A 1030 3.62 -31.83 -11.51
CA LEU A 1030 3.43 -32.13 -10.08
C LEU A 1030 3.47 -30.90 -9.15
N LEU A 1031 3.98 -29.75 -9.61
CA LEU A 1031 4.12 -28.56 -8.77
C LEU A 1031 2.76 -27.97 -8.37
N ASP A 1032 1.74 -28.11 -9.21
CA ASP A 1032 0.44 -27.46 -9.01
C ASP A 1032 -0.52 -28.23 -8.08
N LYS A 1033 -0.65 -29.55 -8.23
CA LYS A 1033 -1.58 -30.35 -7.39
C LYS A 1033 -0.97 -30.82 -6.08
N ILE A 1034 0.34 -31.09 -6.03
CA ILE A 1034 0.97 -31.77 -4.87
C ILE A 1034 1.48 -30.79 -3.82
N THR A 1035 2.04 -29.65 -4.24
CA THR A 1035 2.36 -28.60 -3.28
C THR A 1035 1.08 -28.06 -2.66
N THR A 1036 -0.04 -28.05 -3.37
CA THR A 1036 -1.31 -27.49 -2.88
C THR A 1036 -1.88 -28.29 -1.70
N SER A 1037 -2.00 -29.62 -1.77
CA SER A 1037 -2.58 -30.41 -0.66
C SER A 1037 -1.68 -30.45 0.57
N PHE A 1038 -0.39 -30.76 0.45
CA PHE A 1038 0.53 -30.77 1.60
C PHE A 1038 0.70 -29.37 2.21
N ARG A 1039 0.74 -28.32 1.37
CA ARG A 1039 0.75 -26.93 1.87
C ARG A 1039 -0.54 -26.56 2.58
N GLU A 1040 -1.69 -26.97 2.07
CA GLU A 1040 -2.99 -26.71 2.69
C GLU A 1040 -3.10 -27.41 4.04
N VAL A 1041 -2.64 -28.66 4.16
CA VAL A 1041 -2.55 -29.38 5.43
C VAL A 1041 -1.62 -28.67 6.39
N VAL A 1042 -0.41 -28.31 5.96
CA VAL A 1042 0.58 -27.59 6.80
C VAL A 1042 0.08 -26.20 7.20
N ALA A 1043 -0.62 -25.49 6.30
CA ALA A 1043 -1.21 -24.19 6.58
C ALA A 1043 -2.40 -24.31 7.55
N TYR A 1044 -3.24 -25.33 7.39
CA TYR A 1044 -4.35 -25.61 8.29
C TYR A 1044 -3.85 -25.98 9.69
N MET A 1045 -2.93 -26.95 9.81
CA MET A 1045 -2.31 -27.34 11.08
C MET A 1045 -1.59 -26.15 11.73
N GLY A 1046 -0.85 -25.38 10.94
CA GLY A 1046 -0.19 -24.17 11.38
C GLY A 1046 -1.17 -23.13 11.94
N SER A 1047 -2.27 -22.87 11.24
CA SER A 1047 -3.31 -21.93 11.70
C SER A 1047 -3.98 -22.41 12.99
N ARG A 1048 -4.31 -23.70 13.10
CA ARG A 1048 -4.93 -24.28 14.31
C ARG A 1048 -4.02 -24.29 15.53
N ARG A 1049 -2.70 -24.47 15.34
CA ARG A 1049 -1.71 -24.34 16.42
C ARG A 1049 -1.48 -22.87 16.80
N ALA A 1050 -1.48 -21.98 15.81
CA ALA A 1050 -1.15 -20.58 16.00
C ALA A 1050 -2.20 -19.81 16.78
N PHE A 1051 -3.47 -20.17 16.65
CA PHE A 1051 -4.57 -19.31 17.06
C PHE A 1051 -5.69 -20.09 17.72
N LYS A 1052 -6.31 -19.48 18.74
CA LYS A 1052 -7.47 -20.03 19.43
C LYS A 1052 -8.68 -19.95 18.50
N THR A 1053 -9.47 -21.01 18.47
CA THR A 1053 -10.60 -21.11 17.54
C THR A 1053 -11.95 -21.36 18.21
N SER A 1054 -11.96 -21.57 19.53
CA SER A 1054 -13.13 -21.81 20.38
C SER A 1054 -12.77 -21.64 21.86
N GLY A 1055 -13.76 -21.58 22.74
CA GLY A 1055 -13.60 -21.45 24.19
C GLY A 1055 -13.26 -20.03 24.63
N PHE A 1056 -13.77 -19.02 23.92
CA PHE A 1056 -13.63 -17.62 24.29
C PHE A 1056 -14.61 -17.25 25.42
N LYS A 1057 -14.31 -16.22 26.21
CA LYS A 1057 -15.14 -15.82 27.37
C LYS A 1057 -16.59 -15.53 26.99
N ASP A 1058 -16.78 -14.90 25.84
CA ASP A 1058 -18.07 -14.56 25.27
C ASP A 1058 -18.87 -15.75 24.70
N GLU A 1059 -18.25 -16.94 24.62
CA GLU A 1059 -18.90 -18.21 24.29
C GLU A 1059 -19.39 -18.96 25.54
N LYS A 1060 -19.01 -18.53 26.74
CA LYS A 1060 -19.42 -19.15 28.01
C LYS A 1060 -20.73 -18.55 28.56
N PRO A 1061 -21.57 -19.35 29.27
CA PRO A 1061 -22.72 -18.87 30.04
C PRO A 1061 -22.35 -17.75 31.03
N GLU A 1062 -23.27 -16.84 31.35
CA GLU A 1062 -23.00 -15.66 32.18
C GLU A 1062 -22.49 -16.01 33.60
N ASP A 1063 -22.97 -17.10 34.17
CA ASP A 1063 -22.57 -17.67 35.45
C ASP A 1063 -21.16 -18.29 35.45
N GLU A 1064 -20.58 -18.54 34.27
CA GLU A 1064 -19.20 -19.02 34.11
C GLU A 1064 -18.21 -17.90 33.72
N ARG A 1065 -18.66 -16.64 33.59
CA ARG A 1065 -17.82 -15.50 33.14
C ARG A 1065 -17.02 -14.82 34.25
N GLU A 1066 -17.31 -15.08 35.53
CA GLU A 1066 -16.78 -14.29 36.66
C GLU A 1066 -15.44 -14.75 37.26
N ASP A 1067 -14.92 -15.95 36.98
CA ASP A 1067 -13.65 -16.42 37.57
C ASP A 1067 -12.48 -16.33 36.56
N THR A 1068 -12.07 -15.11 36.19
CA THR A 1068 -10.89 -14.91 35.33
C THR A 1068 -9.61 -14.91 36.16
N ARG A 1069 -9.08 -16.09 36.49
CA ARG A 1069 -7.74 -16.23 37.07
C ARG A 1069 -6.72 -16.43 35.95
N TYR A 1070 -5.79 -15.50 35.82
CA TYR A 1070 -4.63 -15.67 34.94
C TYR A 1070 -3.61 -16.62 35.58
N ASP A 1071 -3.14 -17.60 34.80
CA ASP A 1071 -2.15 -18.58 35.24
C ASP A 1071 -0.90 -18.46 34.36
N LEU A 1072 0.21 -18.02 34.95
CA LEU A 1072 1.50 -17.89 34.25
C LEU A 1072 2.06 -19.24 33.78
N ASN A 1073 1.57 -20.34 34.35
CA ASN A 1073 2.02 -21.70 34.11
C ASN A 1073 0.98 -22.59 33.40
N ILE A 1074 -0.05 -21.96 32.80
CA ILE A 1074 -1.11 -22.63 32.05
C ILE A 1074 -0.55 -23.61 31.01
N SER A 1075 -1.22 -24.76 30.83
CA SER A 1075 -0.76 -25.80 29.89
C SER A 1075 -0.72 -25.29 28.45
N LYS A 1076 0.25 -25.75 27.66
CA LYS A 1076 0.36 -25.43 26.21
C LYS A 1076 -0.84 -25.90 25.39
N ASP A 1077 -1.59 -26.89 25.89
CA ASP A 1077 -2.78 -27.42 25.23
C ASP A 1077 -4.01 -26.52 25.45
N GLU A 1078 -3.94 -25.57 26.39
CA GLU A 1078 -5.06 -24.69 26.77
C GLU A 1078 -4.96 -23.28 26.17
N ILE A 1079 -3.81 -22.94 25.58
CA ILE A 1079 -3.54 -21.63 24.96
C ILE A 1079 -2.91 -21.76 23.56
N PRO A 1080 -3.17 -20.82 22.64
CA PRO A 1080 -2.58 -20.88 21.30
C PRO A 1080 -1.11 -20.44 21.31
N GLU A 1081 -0.34 -20.84 20.28
CA GLU A 1081 1.09 -20.49 20.19
C GLU A 1081 1.33 -19.01 19.80
N SER A 1082 0.39 -18.36 19.10
CA SER A 1082 0.53 -17.03 18.50
C SER A 1082 1.78 -16.90 17.62
N LYS A 1083 1.91 -17.81 16.65
CA LYS A 1083 2.96 -17.79 15.61
C LYS A 1083 2.31 -17.92 14.23
N ALA A 1084 2.42 -16.91 13.38
CA ALA A 1084 1.88 -17.03 12.02
C ALA A 1084 2.65 -18.08 11.20
N TYR A 1085 1.92 -18.99 10.56
CA TYR A 1085 2.42 -19.99 9.61
C TYR A 1085 1.78 -19.76 8.23
N GLY A 1086 2.42 -20.23 7.15
CA GLY A 1086 1.71 -20.36 5.86
C GLY A 1086 2.07 -19.38 4.73
N GLY A 1087 3.20 -18.67 4.79
CA GLY A 1087 3.70 -17.97 3.60
C GLY A 1087 4.16 -18.98 2.54
N PHE A 1088 3.66 -18.91 1.30
CA PHE A 1088 4.03 -19.80 0.19
C PHE A 1088 5.55 -19.94 0.03
N LEU A 1089 6.26 -18.80 0.07
CA LEU A 1089 7.72 -18.75 -0.01
C LEU A 1089 8.43 -19.43 1.18
N SER A 1090 7.85 -19.36 2.38
CA SER A 1090 8.42 -19.97 3.60
C SER A 1090 8.25 -21.49 3.57
N PHE A 1091 7.08 -21.97 3.13
CA PHE A 1091 6.83 -23.39 2.92
C PHE A 1091 7.76 -23.97 1.85
N MET A 1092 7.85 -23.33 0.67
CA MET A 1092 8.72 -23.79 -0.42
C MET A 1092 10.20 -23.75 -0.02
N GLY A 1093 10.63 -22.70 0.69
CA GLY A 1093 11.99 -22.60 1.23
C GLY A 1093 12.32 -23.73 2.20
N GLY A 1094 11.41 -24.07 3.12
CA GLY A 1094 11.61 -25.17 4.06
C GLY A 1094 11.55 -26.56 3.41
N TRP A 1095 10.69 -26.74 2.41
CA TRP A 1095 10.61 -28.00 1.67
C TRP A 1095 11.86 -28.24 0.83
N PHE A 1096 12.29 -27.25 0.05
CA PHE A 1096 13.49 -27.38 -0.77
C PHE A 1096 14.77 -27.46 0.07
N GLY A 1097 14.83 -26.67 1.15
CA GLY A 1097 15.93 -26.69 2.12
C GLY A 1097 16.12 -28.05 2.78
N SER A 1098 15.03 -28.64 3.28
CA SER A 1098 15.05 -29.98 3.90
C SER A 1098 15.41 -31.08 2.90
N TRP A 1099 14.90 -31.02 1.66
CA TRP A 1099 15.29 -31.97 0.62
C TRP A 1099 16.79 -31.88 0.27
N LYS A 1100 17.32 -30.67 0.10
CA LYS A 1100 18.76 -30.47 -0.20
C LYS A 1100 19.65 -30.94 0.96
N ALA A 1101 19.23 -30.67 2.20
CA ALA A 1101 19.96 -31.11 3.38
C ALA A 1101 19.94 -32.64 3.54
N GLU A 1102 18.85 -33.32 3.16
CA GLU A 1102 18.79 -34.79 3.12
C GLU A 1102 19.82 -35.37 2.11
N GLN A 1103 19.91 -34.78 0.91
CA GLN A 1103 20.90 -35.22 -0.08
C GLN A 1103 22.34 -35.04 0.44
N ASN A 1104 22.61 -33.94 1.15
CA ASN A 1104 23.90 -33.73 1.79
C ASN A 1104 24.16 -34.74 2.91
N PHE A 1105 23.15 -35.05 3.73
CA PHE A 1105 23.26 -36.05 4.79
C PHE A 1105 23.62 -37.42 4.23
N LYS A 1106 22.87 -37.89 3.21
CA LYS A 1106 23.12 -39.17 2.52
C LYS A 1106 24.50 -39.25 1.87
N LYS A 1107 25.02 -38.11 1.40
CA LYS A 1107 26.39 -38.02 0.85
C LYS A 1107 27.46 -38.07 1.94
N HIS A 1108 27.20 -37.45 3.09
CA HIS A 1108 28.16 -37.33 4.20
C HIS A 1108 28.21 -38.61 5.06
N TYR A 1109 27.06 -39.24 5.31
CA TYR A 1109 26.92 -40.47 6.10
C TYR A 1109 26.37 -41.59 5.20
N GLN A 1110 27.27 -42.36 4.57
CA GLN A 1110 26.88 -43.44 3.63
C GLN A 1110 26.07 -44.56 4.31
N ASP A 1111 26.37 -44.85 5.58
CA ASP A 1111 25.66 -45.82 6.42
C ASP A 1111 24.68 -45.15 7.42
N GLY A 1112 24.33 -43.88 7.19
CA GLY A 1112 23.44 -43.13 8.08
C GLY A 1112 22.00 -43.63 8.02
N ILE A 1113 21.33 -43.69 9.18
CA ILE A 1113 19.94 -44.12 9.25
C ILE A 1113 19.04 -42.98 8.74
N THR A 1114 18.27 -43.20 7.68
CA THR A 1114 17.33 -42.20 7.13
C THR A 1114 15.90 -42.72 7.11
N PHE A 1115 14.95 -41.90 7.57
CA PHE A 1115 13.52 -42.19 7.51
C PHE A 1115 12.76 -41.11 6.73
N THR A 1116 11.67 -41.50 6.06
CA THR A 1116 10.68 -40.56 5.53
C THR A 1116 9.35 -40.75 6.26
N LEU A 1117 8.81 -39.67 6.83
CA LEU A 1117 7.49 -39.66 7.46
C LEU A 1117 6.49 -38.95 6.56
N VAL A 1118 5.42 -39.65 6.20
CA VAL A 1118 4.32 -39.08 5.41
C VAL A 1118 3.25 -38.49 6.34
N ASN A 1119 2.81 -37.26 6.06
CA ASN A 1119 1.75 -36.56 6.79
C ASN A 1119 0.64 -36.07 5.83
N ASP A 1120 -0.48 -36.77 5.80
CA ASP A 1120 -1.71 -36.47 5.09
C ASP A 1120 -2.88 -36.40 6.11
N SER A 1121 -3.70 -35.36 6.01
CA SER A 1121 -4.66 -34.94 7.04
C SER A 1121 -5.83 -35.90 7.33
N CYS A 1122 -5.77 -37.18 6.93
CA CYS A 1122 -6.90 -38.10 7.02
C CYS A 1122 -6.62 -39.38 7.82
N TYR A 1123 -5.56 -40.18 7.63
CA TYR A 1123 -5.33 -41.38 8.47
C TYR A 1123 -3.86 -41.84 8.40
N ALA A 1124 -3.27 -42.13 9.57
CA ALA A 1124 -2.01 -42.89 9.80
C ALA A 1124 -0.68 -42.30 9.30
N HIS A 1125 0.22 -41.95 10.24
CA HIS A 1125 1.64 -41.73 9.95
C HIS A 1125 2.28 -43.01 9.39
N LYS A 1126 2.55 -43.04 8.09
CA LYS A 1126 3.31 -44.14 7.46
C LYS A 1126 4.79 -43.79 7.42
N LEU A 1127 5.57 -44.49 8.22
CA LEU A 1127 7.04 -44.49 8.13
C LEU A 1127 7.46 -45.34 6.93
N VAL A 1128 8.27 -44.75 6.05
CA VAL A 1128 8.93 -45.46 4.96
C VAL A 1128 10.43 -45.42 5.25
N VAL A 1129 11.02 -46.59 5.47
CA VAL A 1129 12.47 -46.79 5.62
C VAL A 1129 13.14 -46.55 4.27
#